data_AF-A0A533XZY5-F1
#
_entry.id   AF-A0A533XZY5-F1
#
_cell.length_a   1.000
_cell.length_b   1.000
_cell.length_c   1.000
_cell.angle_alpha   90.00
_cell.angle_beta   90.00
_cell.angle_gamma   90.00
#
_symmetry.space_group_name_H-M   'P 1'
#
loop_
_entity.id
_entity.type
_entity.pdbx_description
1 polymer ?
#
loop_
_entity_poly.entity_id
_entity_poly.type
_entity_poly.pdbx_seq_one_letter_code
_entity_poly.pdbx_strand_id
1 'polypeptide(L)'
;NVNWMRARQGRLQSELFGHDIPKLFPIVYEHQSDSACLDNALEFLVMGGRSLAHAMMMLIPEPWVGNPQMDLDRRGFYEYHAAMMEPWDGPAAVCFTDGKQIGATLDRNGLRPCRYQVTTDDLAVLASEAGVLPYDAKDIRQKGRLQPGRMFLVDTVQGRIIDDEEIKAEIVRRKPYRAWVTQYRVSLDELPEPLNVPQPDHPTLRQRQQAFGYTVEELKMVVTPMVMAGEEPVSSMGTDTPLAVLSERPQLLFKYFKQLFAQVTNPPIDPIREELVMSLVTNIGPKPNVMAETPEACRRIKVLQPILTNADLEKIRQIADPHFSGKTLRLLFRVAEGPDGLGAAVDDLCQQASQAIKDGYKFLILSDRGVNEECAPIPSLLGISAVHHHLVRECTRTEVGLILETGEPRDVHHFACLIGYGAGTINPYLVFETLVDMERDGYLPEGLDAATAQTKFIKAINKGLLKIFSKMGISTVQSYCGAQIFEAIGLNHELVDRYFTGTASRIEGIGIREIGEETLRRHRMAYEPAPIRQLDFGGEVHYRVQGEHHNWNPETISKLQHATQSNDPKTYKEFAALVNDESKRRSNIRGLLEIKTLPQPIPLEEVEPAKEIVKRFTTGAMSFGAISKEAHETLAIAMNRIGGKSNTGEGGEDPERFVPLPNGDSKNSAIKQVASARFGVTTDYLVHARELQIKMAQGAKPGEGGQLPGHKVDETIAKLRYATPGVQLISPPPHHDIYSIEDLAQLIYDLKNSNPEADISVKLVAEIGVGTVAAGVSKAKADKVLISGDSGGTGASPLSSIKYGGIPWELGLAETQQTLVLNNLRGRIRVETDGQLKTGRDVVIAALLGAEEFGFSTAPLIVEGCIMMRKCHLNTCPVGIATHDPALRAKFTGQPEHVVSYFFFVAEEVREWMAKMGFRKFAEMIGRTDKLRSQRAIDHWKAKGLDLSAILKQPEVGPEVPRYCVEKQNHGLDGAIDWKLIELCKPAIERKKPVRLDLPIRNVNRTVGTILSSEIAKRYRLEGLPPDTIHIKFTGSAGQSFGAFLARGVTLELEGESNDYLGKGLCGGKIIVYPPKGSTFVPEETILIGNTSLYGATQGECYFYGTAGERFAVRNSGAWAVIEGTGDHGCEYMTGGVVVVLGRTGRNFAAGMSGGIAFVLNDDGKFESRCNMGMVELEKVVTDEDKRLLRRMIEAHHQHTGSHKAKLVLDSWEAMLPKFVKIMPIDYKRVLAERKAAAAKEQAQKDKELVAHG
;
A
#
# COMPACT_ATOMS: atom_id res chain seq x y z
N ASN A 1 -12.84 -15.23 -5.27
CA ASN A 1 -12.72 -16.69 -5.04
C ASN A 1 -14.03 -17.33 -4.58
N VAL A 2 -14.54 -17.06 -3.37
CA VAL A 2 -15.79 -17.69 -2.86
C VAL A 2 -16.97 -17.51 -3.82
N ASN A 3 -17.25 -16.29 -4.28
CA ASN A 3 -18.33 -16.01 -5.24
C ASN A 3 -18.18 -16.77 -6.57
N TRP A 4 -16.95 -16.91 -7.07
CA TRP A 4 -16.68 -17.66 -8.29
C TRP A 4 -16.84 -19.17 -8.10
N MET A 5 -16.44 -19.72 -6.94
CA MET A 5 -16.70 -21.11 -6.59
C MET A 5 -18.21 -21.40 -6.50
N ARG A 6 -18.98 -20.50 -5.89
CA ARG A 6 -20.45 -20.59 -5.86
C ARG A 6 -21.05 -20.57 -7.27
N ALA A 7 -20.63 -19.63 -8.12
CA ALA A 7 -21.11 -19.53 -9.50
C ALA A 7 -20.77 -20.75 -10.39
N ARG A 8 -19.77 -21.55 -10.02
CA ARG A 8 -19.40 -22.78 -10.74
C ARG A 8 -20.38 -23.91 -10.51
N GLN A 9 -21.09 -23.92 -9.38
CA GLN A 9 -21.98 -25.02 -8.98
C GLN A 9 -23.04 -25.37 -10.03
N GLY A 10 -23.52 -24.38 -10.80
CA GLY A 10 -24.53 -24.59 -11.85
C GLY A 10 -24.02 -25.36 -13.07
N ARG A 11 -22.70 -25.41 -13.31
CA ARG A 11 -22.08 -26.12 -14.46
C ARG A 11 -21.22 -27.31 -14.06
N LEU A 12 -21.17 -27.63 -12.77
CA LEU A 12 -20.31 -28.68 -12.28
C LEU A 12 -20.81 -30.06 -12.73
N GLN A 13 -19.95 -30.77 -13.44
CA GLN A 13 -20.15 -32.16 -13.82
C GLN A 13 -18.85 -32.92 -13.56
N SER A 14 -18.93 -34.09 -12.96
CA SER A 14 -17.77 -34.94 -12.72
C SER A 14 -18.15 -36.38 -13.01
N GLU A 15 -17.32 -37.09 -13.78
CA GLU A 15 -17.51 -38.52 -14.02
C GLU A 15 -17.34 -39.33 -12.73
N LEU A 16 -16.48 -38.87 -11.80
CA LEU A 16 -16.21 -39.56 -10.54
C LEU A 16 -17.34 -39.39 -9.53
N PHE A 17 -17.92 -38.20 -9.42
CA PHE A 17 -19.03 -37.94 -8.49
C PHE A 17 -20.40 -38.26 -9.11
N GLY A 18 -20.53 -38.25 -10.43
CA GLY A 18 -21.78 -38.52 -11.13
C GLY A 18 -22.94 -37.66 -10.61
N HIS A 19 -24.06 -38.31 -10.29
CA HIS A 19 -25.27 -37.67 -9.75
C HIS A 19 -25.13 -37.19 -8.30
N ASP A 20 -24.06 -37.57 -7.60
CA ASP A 20 -23.85 -37.20 -6.20
C ASP A 20 -23.18 -35.84 -6.05
N ILE A 21 -22.72 -35.20 -7.13
CA ILE A 21 -22.08 -33.88 -7.07
C ILE A 21 -22.87 -32.81 -6.30
N PRO A 22 -24.23 -32.75 -6.36
CA PRO A 22 -24.98 -31.74 -5.59
C PRO A 22 -24.92 -31.96 -4.08
N LYS A 23 -24.58 -33.16 -3.61
CA LYS A 23 -24.40 -33.46 -2.16
C LYS A 23 -23.18 -32.74 -1.58
N LEU A 24 -22.25 -32.30 -2.43
CA LEU A 24 -21.05 -31.57 -2.03
C LEU A 24 -21.27 -30.06 -1.91
N PHE A 25 -22.46 -29.55 -2.22
CA PHE A 25 -22.74 -28.12 -2.20
C PHE A 25 -23.15 -27.64 -0.79
N PRO A 26 -22.68 -26.45 -0.34
CA PRO A 26 -21.71 -25.60 -1.02
C PRO A 26 -20.28 -26.17 -0.91
N ILE A 27 -19.48 -26.04 -1.97
CA ILE A 27 -18.09 -26.53 -1.97
C ILE A 27 -17.24 -25.73 -0.99
N VAL A 28 -17.44 -24.41 -0.96
CA VAL A 28 -16.77 -23.51 -0.02
C VAL A 28 -17.85 -22.92 0.87
N TYR A 29 -17.79 -23.19 2.17
CA TYR A 29 -18.74 -22.67 3.14
C TYR A 29 -18.45 -21.21 3.46
N GLU A 30 -19.52 -20.41 3.60
CA GLU A 30 -19.42 -19.03 4.08
C GLU A 30 -19.03 -19.03 5.58
N HIS A 31 -18.34 -17.99 6.04
CA HIS A 31 -17.88 -17.80 7.44
C HIS A 31 -16.76 -18.72 7.95
N GLN A 32 -16.07 -19.45 7.07
CA GLN A 32 -14.82 -20.11 7.43
C GLN A 32 -13.62 -19.18 7.26
N SER A 33 -12.47 -19.55 7.82
CA SER A 33 -11.21 -18.85 7.52
C SER A 33 -10.86 -19.00 6.03
N ASP A 34 -10.03 -18.08 5.53
CA ASP A 34 -9.43 -18.14 4.20
C ASP A 34 -8.70 -19.48 3.95
N SER A 35 -7.96 -19.97 4.93
CA SER A 35 -7.20 -21.22 4.86
C SER A 35 -8.12 -22.43 4.74
N ALA A 36 -9.23 -22.45 5.49
CA ALA A 36 -10.24 -23.51 5.36
C ALA A 36 -10.96 -23.45 4.02
N CYS A 37 -11.22 -22.25 3.48
CA CYS A 37 -11.80 -22.09 2.15
C CYS A 37 -10.87 -22.62 1.04
N LEU A 38 -9.56 -22.39 1.17
CA LEU A 38 -8.55 -22.93 0.26
C LEU A 38 -8.49 -24.45 0.35
N ASP A 39 -8.51 -25.00 1.57
CA ASP A 39 -8.50 -26.45 1.82
C ASP A 39 -9.70 -27.15 1.19
N ASN A 40 -10.91 -26.61 1.37
CA ASN A 40 -12.12 -27.13 0.73
C ASN A 40 -12.00 -27.15 -0.81
N ALA A 41 -11.45 -26.08 -1.41
CA ALA A 41 -11.27 -26.00 -2.85
C ALA A 41 -10.19 -27.00 -3.34
N LEU A 42 -9.11 -27.16 -2.59
CA LEU A 42 -8.04 -28.12 -2.88
C LEU A 42 -8.56 -29.56 -2.80
N GLU A 43 -9.21 -29.93 -1.69
CA GLU A 43 -9.80 -31.25 -1.48
C GLU A 43 -10.80 -31.57 -2.59
N PHE A 44 -11.67 -30.62 -2.94
CA PHE A 44 -12.63 -30.78 -4.03
C PHE A 44 -11.94 -31.10 -5.38
N LEU A 45 -10.86 -30.40 -5.73
CA LEU A 45 -10.13 -30.63 -6.98
C LEU A 45 -9.39 -31.99 -6.98
N VAL A 46 -8.82 -32.38 -5.83
CA VAL A 46 -8.07 -33.64 -5.67
C VAL A 46 -9.02 -34.84 -5.72
N MET A 47 -10.11 -34.81 -4.94
CA MET A 47 -11.15 -35.84 -4.96
C MET A 47 -11.87 -35.90 -6.32
N GLY A 48 -11.85 -34.80 -7.07
CA GLY A 48 -12.29 -34.71 -8.47
C GLY A 48 -11.35 -35.35 -9.49
N GLY A 49 -10.24 -35.96 -9.08
CA GLY A 49 -9.35 -36.73 -9.94
C GLY A 49 -8.07 -36.01 -10.41
N ARG A 50 -7.79 -34.80 -9.91
CA ARG A 50 -6.50 -34.14 -10.14
C ARG A 50 -5.45 -34.62 -9.14
N SER A 51 -4.19 -34.68 -9.57
CA SER A 51 -3.09 -34.86 -8.62
C SER A 51 -2.97 -33.62 -7.73
N LEU A 52 -2.42 -33.82 -6.53
CA LEU A 52 -2.24 -32.76 -5.54
C LEU A 52 -1.43 -31.57 -6.10
N ALA A 53 -0.30 -31.86 -6.78
CA ALA A 53 0.51 -30.84 -7.41
C ALA A 53 -0.22 -30.07 -8.53
N HIS A 54 -1.05 -30.75 -9.34
CA HIS A 54 -1.85 -30.10 -10.38
C HIS A 54 -2.87 -29.13 -9.74
N ALA A 55 -3.63 -29.58 -8.74
CA ALA A 55 -4.59 -28.73 -8.06
C ALA A 55 -3.94 -27.48 -7.44
N MET A 56 -2.76 -27.63 -6.83
CA MET A 56 -1.97 -26.51 -6.32
C MET A 56 -1.53 -25.54 -7.42
N MET A 57 -1.06 -26.03 -8.58
CA MET A 57 -0.71 -25.18 -9.72
C MET A 57 -1.90 -24.41 -10.31
N MET A 58 -3.14 -24.88 -10.09
CA MET A 58 -4.35 -24.16 -10.49
C MET A 58 -4.78 -23.09 -9.49
N LEU A 59 -4.71 -23.39 -8.19
CA LEU A 59 -5.13 -22.47 -7.13
C LEU A 59 -4.10 -21.36 -6.90
N ILE A 60 -2.81 -21.71 -6.90
CA ILE A 60 -1.67 -20.82 -6.66
C ILE A 60 -0.72 -20.89 -7.88
N PRO A 61 -1.12 -20.33 -9.04
CA PRO A 61 -0.31 -20.38 -10.25
C PRO A 61 0.90 -19.43 -10.20
N GLU A 62 1.97 -19.83 -10.90
CA GLU A 62 3.13 -18.98 -11.16
C GLU A 62 2.75 -17.66 -11.88
N PRO A 63 3.56 -16.59 -11.74
CA PRO A 63 3.46 -15.43 -12.61
C PRO A 63 3.92 -15.80 -14.03
N TRP A 64 2.95 -16.05 -14.91
CA TRP A 64 3.19 -16.57 -16.27
C TRP A 64 3.03 -15.53 -17.39
N VAL A 65 2.18 -14.51 -17.22
CA VAL A 65 1.85 -13.54 -18.29
C VAL A 65 3.05 -12.66 -18.65
N GLY A 66 3.71 -12.08 -17.63
CA GLY A 66 4.86 -11.20 -17.80
C GLY A 66 6.21 -11.91 -17.86
N ASN A 67 6.24 -13.24 -17.92
CA ASN A 67 7.48 -14.02 -17.85
C ASN A 67 7.89 -14.54 -19.24
N PRO A 68 8.77 -13.83 -19.99
CA PRO A 68 9.22 -14.26 -21.31
C PRO A 68 10.08 -15.53 -21.28
N GLN A 69 10.68 -15.87 -20.13
CA GLN A 69 11.60 -17.00 -19.98
C GLN A 69 10.89 -18.33 -19.68
N MET A 70 9.58 -18.31 -19.43
CA MET A 70 8.80 -19.52 -19.14
C MET A 70 8.70 -20.42 -20.38
N ASP A 71 8.86 -21.72 -20.17
CA ASP A 71 8.61 -22.74 -21.20
C ASP A 71 7.21 -22.60 -21.83
N LEU A 72 7.12 -22.86 -23.13
CA LEU A 72 5.89 -22.62 -23.90
C LEU A 72 4.76 -23.60 -23.54
N ASP A 73 5.08 -24.83 -23.18
CA ASP A 73 4.07 -25.80 -22.76
C ASP A 73 3.57 -25.46 -21.35
N ARG A 74 4.47 -25.02 -20.46
CA ARG A 74 4.10 -24.47 -19.14
C ARG A 74 3.22 -23.22 -19.26
N ARG A 75 3.56 -22.29 -20.17
CA ARG A 75 2.71 -21.13 -20.47
C ARG A 75 1.34 -21.56 -20.99
N GLY A 76 1.31 -22.54 -21.90
CA GLY A 76 0.07 -23.11 -22.44
C GLY A 76 -0.82 -23.71 -21.34
N PHE A 77 -0.23 -24.42 -20.38
CA PHE A 77 -0.93 -24.96 -19.21
C PHE A 77 -1.57 -23.84 -18.36
N TYR A 78 -0.82 -22.80 -18.01
CA TYR A 78 -1.35 -21.72 -17.18
C TYR A 78 -2.39 -20.87 -17.92
N GLU A 79 -2.20 -20.60 -19.21
CA GLU A 79 -3.19 -19.88 -20.03
C GLU A 79 -4.50 -20.67 -20.14
N TYR A 80 -4.41 -21.99 -20.30
CA TYR A 80 -5.56 -22.89 -20.27
C TYR A 80 -6.32 -22.83 -18.93
N HIS A 81 -5.59 -23.01 -17.81
CA HIS A 81 -6.20 -23.08 -16.49
C HIS A 81 -6.68 -21.73 -15.97
N ALA A 82 -6.12 -20.61 -16.43
CA ALA A 82 -6.63 -19.26 -16.13
C ALA A 82 -8.08 -19.05 -16.64
N ALA A 83 -8.54 -19.84 -17.62
CA ALA A 83 -9.95 -19.83 -18.01
C ALA A 83 -10.85 -20.51 -16.95
N MET A 84 -10.31 -21.50 -16.24
CA MET A 84 -11.01 -22.31 -15.25
C MET A 84 -10.92 -21.75 -13.85
N MET A 85 -9.77 -21.24 -13.41
CA MET A 85 -9.55 -20.84 -12.02
C MET A 85 -8.81 -19.51 -11.99
N GLU A 86 -9.36 -18.54 -11.28
CA GLU A 86 -8.65 -17.32 -10.92
C GLU A 86 -7.69 -17.59 -9.74
N PRO A 87 -6.53 -16.92 -9.68
CA PRO A 87 -5.57 -17.13 -8.59
C PRO A 87 -6.15 -16.82 -7.20
N TRP A 88 -5.83 -17.69 -6.25
CA TRP A 88 -6.03 -17.44 -4.82
C TRP A 88 -4.83 -16.66 -4.27
N ASP A 89 -4.87 -15.35 -4.46
CA ASP A 89 -3.77 -14.42 -4.16
C ASP A 89 -3.70 -14.04 -2.67
N GLY A 90 -2.51 -13.63 -2.22
CA GLY A 90 -2.20 -13.27 -0.83
C GLY A 90 -0.91 -13.94 -0.32
N PRO A 91 -0.26 -13.42 0.74
CA PRO A 91 0.93 -14.06 1.32
C PRO A 91 0.64 -15.48 1.77
N ALA A 92 1.37 -16.46 1.24
CA ALA A 92 1.14 -17.86 1.60
C ALA A 92 2.42 -18.68 1.56
N ALA A 93 2.65 -19.45 2.62
CA ALA A 93 3.52 -20.62 2.61
C ALA A 93 2.63 -21.82 2.96
N VAL A 94 2.23 -22.58 1.93
CA VAL A 94 1.24 -23.66 2.08
C VAL A 94 1.97 -24.98 2.11
N CYS A 95 1.80 -25.74 3.20
CA CYS A 95 2.18 -27.14 3.29
C CYS A 95 0.94 -28.00 3.07
N PHE A 96 1.06 -29.04 2.25
CA PHE A 96 -0.07 -29.87 1.84
C PHE A 96 0.33 -31.35 1.74
N THR A 97 -0.64 -32.25 1.94
CA THR A 97 -0.42 -33.69 1.83
C THR A 97 -1.71 -34.44 1.50
N ASP A 98 -1.59 -35.54 0.78
CA ASP A 98 -2.65 -36.55 0.57
C ASP A 98 -2.38 -37.86 1.34
N GLY A 99 -1.42 -37.84 2.27
CA GLY A 99 -0.94 -39.00 3.02
C GLY A 99 0.11 -39.86 2.30
N LYS A 100 0.42 -39.59 1.03
CA LYS A 100 1.49 -40.26 0.26
C LYS A 100 2.57 -39.28 -0.19
N GLN A 101 2.13 -38.12 -0.66
CA GLN A 101 2.98 -37.00 -1.03
C GLN A 101 2.88 -35.93 0.04
N ILE A 102 4.00 -35.29 0.34
CA ILE A 102 4.10 -34.15 1.25
C ILE A 102 4.76 -33.04 0.46
N GLY A 103 4.08 -31.92 0.30
CA GLY A 103 4.59 -30.81 -0.48
C GLY A 103 4.43 -29.47 0.20
N ALA A 104 5.16 -28.49 -0.33
CA ALA A 104 5.02 -27.10 0.05
C ALA A 104 5.21 -26.18 -1.16
N THR A 105 4.49 -25.06 -1.17
CA THR A 105 4.66 -24.00 -2.17
C THR A 105 4.45 -22.63 -1.54
N LEU A 106 4.91 -21.61 -2.24
CA LEU A 106 4.69 -20.22 -1.86
C LEU A 106 3.66 -19.58 -2.78
N ASP A 107 3.10 -18.47 -2.31
CA ASP A 107 2.41 -17.54 -3.18
C ASP A 107 3.33 -17.03 -4.31
N ARG A 108 2.71 -16.43 -5.32
CA ARG A 108 3.39 -16.00 -6.55
C ARG A 108 4.47 -14.92 -6.35
N ASN A 109 4.43 -14.21 -5.22
CA ASN A 109 5.34 -13.14 -4.84
C ASN A 109 6.36 -13.59 -3.78
N GLY A 110 6.17 -14.79 -3.19
CA GLY A 110 7.02 -15.36 -2.14
C GLY A 110 7.09 -14.48 -0.88
N LEU A 111 5.92 -14.07 -0.38
CA LEU A 111 5.81 -13.09 0.72
C LEU A 111 5.98 -13.72 2.11
N ARG A 112 6.09 -15.04 2.22
CA ARG A 112 6.38 -15.75 3.48
C ARG A 112 7.70 -16.52 3.39
N PRO A 113 8.49 -16.55 4.47
CA PRO A 113 9.73 -17.34 4.50
C PRO A 113 9.41 -18.82 4.65
N CYS A 114 10.19 -19.65 3.95
CA CYS A 114 10.15 -21.09 4.12
C CYS A 114 11.51 -21.70 3.75
N ARG A 115 12.20 -22.23 4.75
CA ARG A 115 13.51 -22.87 4.66
C ARG A 115 13.37 -24.38 4.71
N TYR A 116 14.27 -25.09 4.05
CA TYR A 116 14.37 -26.53 4.21
C TYR A 116 15.83 -26.97 4.36
N GLN A 117 16.01 -28.10 5.02
CA GLN A 117 17.27 -28.83 5.06
C GLN A 117 17.01 -30.33 4.89
N VAL A 118 17.97 -31.01 4.28
CA VAL A 118 17.97 -32.45 4.08
C VAL A 118 19.23 -33.00 4.69
N THR A 119 19.07 -33.95 5.61
CA THR A 119 20.18 -34.60 6.30
C THR A 119 20.81 -35.69 5.43
N THR A 120 21.94 -36.23 5.88
CA THR A 120 22.65 -37.33 5.21
C THR A 120 21.93 -38.68 5.32
N ASP A 121 20.99 -38.82 6.27
CA ASP A 121 20.08 -39.96 6.43
C ASP A 121 18.69 -39.71 5.79
N ASP A 122 18.61 -38.78 4.84
CA ASP A 122 17.43 -38.49 4.01
C ASP A 122 16.19 -37.93 4.76
N LEU A 123 16.35 -37.40 5.97
CA LEU A 123 15.30 -36.65 6.65
C LEU A 123 15.21 -35.23 6.07
N ALA A 124 14.03 -34.87 5.55
CA ALA A 124 13.72 -33.51 5.12
C ALA A 124 12.99 -32.73 6.23
N VAL A 125 13.55 -31.59 6.63
CA VAL A 125 12.95 -30.66 7.59
C VAL A 125 12.62 -29.37 6.86
N LEU A 126 11.36 -28.96 6.90
CA LEU A 126 10.87 -27.71 6.33
C LEU A 126 10.23 -26.88 7.44
N ALA A 127 10.61 -25.61 7.53
CA ALA A 127 10.15 -24.69 8.57
C ALA A 127 10.21 -23.25 8.08
N SER A 128 9.46 -22.35 8.72
CA SER A 128 9.49 -20.91 8.40
C SER A 128 10.85 -20.28 8.64
N GLU A 129 11.60 -20.76 9.64
CA GLU A 129 12.94 -20.29 9.99
C GLU A 129 13.97 -21.43 9.97
N ALA A 130 15.23 -21.08 9.73
CA ALA A 130 16.36 -21.97 9.90
C ALA A 130 16.79 -22.06 11.39
N GLY A 131 17.44 -23.17 11.77
CA GLY A 131 17.93 -23.38 13.14
C GLY A 131 16.89 -23.87 14.16
N VAL A 132 15.75 -24.39 13.69
CA VAL A 132 14.66 -24.91 14.54
C VAL A 132 15.00 -26.22 15.25
N LEU A 133 15.89 -27.04 14.67
CA LEU A 133 16.33 -28.32 15.21
C LEU A 133 17.87 -28.39 15.26
N PRO A 134 18.46 -29.03 16.29
CA PRO A 134 19.92 -29.08 16.45
C PRO A 134 20.54 -30.20 15.62
N TYR A 135 21.12 -29.84 14.46
CA TYR A 135 21.89 -30.76 13.62
C TYR A 135 23.34 -30.28 13.46
N ASP A 136 24.29 -31.21 13.45
CA ASP A 136 25.68 -30.90 13.13
C ASP A 136 25.82 -30.63 11.61
N ALA A 137 26.69 -29.69 11.23
CA ALA A 137 26.85 -29.30 9.83
C ALA A 137 27.29 -30.45 8.89
N LYS A 138 28.02 -31.43 9.43
CA LYS A 138 28.47 -32.64 8.70
C LYS A 138 27.31 -33.59 8.35
N ASP A 139 26.20 -33.51 9.09
CA ASP A 139 25.03 -34.36 8.92
C ASP A 139 24.00 -33.73 7.97
N ILE A 140 24.30 -32.54 7.42
CA ILE A 140 23.42 -31.79 6.51
C ILE A 140 23.93 -31.95 5.09
N ARG A 141 23.19 -32.71 4.27
CA ARG A 141 23.48 -32.87 2.84
C ARG A 141 23.17 -31.61 2.06
N GLN A 142 22.02 -30.99 2.33
CA GLN A 142 21.51 -29.86 1.56
C GLN A 142 20.75 -28.88 2.45
N LYS A 143 20.87 -27.57 2.17
CA LYS A 143 19.97 -26.55 2.67
C LYS A 143 19.41 -25.74 1.51
N GLY A 144 18.20 -25.25 1.67
CA GLY A 144 17.55 -24.44 0.67
C GLY A 144 16.38 -23.65 1.22
N ARG A 145 15.61 -23.11 0.30
CA ARG A 145 14.38 -22.37 0.57
C ARG A 145 13.39 -22.58 -0.57
N LEU A 146 12.11 -22.39 -0.27
CA LEU A 146 11.13 -22.24 -1.33
C LEU A 146 11.35 -20.92 -2.06
N GLN A 147 11.05 -20.93 -3.35
CA GLN A 147 11.13 -19.77 -4.24
C GLN A 147 9.73 -19.50 -4.80
N PRO A 148 9.36 -18.24 -5.06
CA PRO A 148 8.07 -17.92 -5.65
C PRO A 148 7.82 -18.74 -6.90
N GLY A 149 6.68 -19.44 -6.93
CA GLY A 149 6.30 -20.27 -8.06
C GLY A 149 6.93 -21.65 -8.14
N ARG A 150 7.86 -22.04 -7.26
CA ARG A 150 8.40 -23.41 -7.19
C ARG A 150 7.68 -24.24 -6.12
N MET A 151 7.70 -25.56 -6.31
CA MET A 151 7.15 -26.54 -5.38
C MET A 151 8.28 -27.41 -4.82
N PHE A 152 8.24 -27.66 -3.51
CA PHE A 152 9.00 -28.73 -2.87
C PHE A 152 8.07 -29.91 -2.66
N LEU A 153 8.42 -31.10 -3.15
CA LEU A 153 7.56 -32.28 -3.04
C LEU A 153 8.39 -33.51 -2.65
N VAL A 154 7.97 -34.18 -1.59
CA VAL A 154 8.48 -35.46 -1.14
C VAL A 154 7.44 -36.53 -1.46
N ASP A 155 7.85 -37.56 -2.18
CA ASP A 155 7.01 -38.72 -2.45
C ASP A 155 7.51 -39.90 -1.61
N THR A 156 6.72 -40.26 -0.60
CA THR A 156 7.07 -41.34 0.34
C THR A 156 6.96 -42.73 -0.27
N VAL A 157 6.23 -42.88 -1.38
CA VAL A 157 6.10 -44.13 -2.12
C VAL A 157 7.31 -44.35 -3.02
N GLN A 158 7.80 -43.28 -3.66
CA GLN A 158 9.05 -43.31 -4.45
C GLN A 158 10.31 -43.22 -3.59
N GLY A 159 10.19 -42.77 -2.34
CA GLY A 159 11.31 -42.61 -1.41
C GLY A 159 12.28 -41.49 -1.80
N ARG A 160 11.80 -40.42 -2.44
CA ARG A 160 12.65 -39.32 -2.90
C ARG A 160 11.95 -37.95 -2.89
N ILE A 161 12.76 -36.90 -2.93
CA ILE A 161 12.33 -35.54 -3.25
C ILE A 161 12.23 -35.42 -4.79
N ILE A 162 11.09 -34.97 -5.29
CA ILE A 162 10.86 -34.76 -6.73
C ILE A 162 11.20 -33.31 -7.08
N ASP A 163 11.98 -33.10 -8.14
CA ASP A 163 12.34 -31.74 -8.58
C ASP A 163 11.13 -31.00 -9.17
N ASP A 164 11.04 -29.70 -8.91
CA ASP A 164 9.98 -28.82 -9.41
C ASP A 164 9.80 -28.89 -10.93
N GLU A 165 10.90 -28.96 -11.69
CA GLU A 165 10.84 -29.04 -13.16
C GLU A 165 10.29 -30.40 -13.61
N GLU A 166 10.59 -31.48 -12.88
CA GLU A 166 10.04 -32.82 -13.15
C GLU A 166 8.53 -32.84 -12.90
N ILE A 167 8.07 -32.36 -11.73
CA ILE A 167 6.65 -32.28 -11.35
C ILE A 167 5.85 -31.54 -12.42
N LYS A 168 6.34 -30.35 -12.78
CA LYS A 168 5.64 -29.49 -13.75
C LYS A 168 5.69 -30.08 -15.14
N ALA A 169 6.82 -30.61 -15.58
CA ALA A 169 6.94 -31.22 -16.91
C ALA A 169 5.93 -32.37 -17.10
N GLU A 170 5.74 -33.21 -16.09
CA GLU A 170 4.74 -34.29 -16.11
C GLU A 170 3.32 -33.71 -16.27
N ILE A 171 2.95 -32.73 -15.45
CA ILE A 171 1.61 -32.14 -15.43
C ILE A 171 1.29 -31.42 -16.75
N VAL A 172 2.21 -30.58 -17.23
CA VAL A 172 1.96 -29.74 -18.42
C VAL A 172 1.97 -30.56 -19.73
N ARG A 173 2.55 -31.75 -19.72
CA ARG A 173 2.54 -32.69 -20.87
C ARG A 173 1.40 -33.69 -20.84
N ARG A 174 0.61 -33.74 -19.76
CA ARG A 174 -0.53 -34.67 -19.61
C ARG A 174 -1.56 -34.55 -20.74
N LYS A 175 -1.76 -33.32 -21.24
CA LYS A 175 -2.65 -32.98 -22.35
C LYS A 175 -1.99 -31.93 -23.23
N PRO A 176 -2.40 -31.77 -24.50
CA PRO A 176 -1.79 -30.81 -25.41
C PRO A 176 -2.32 -29.38 -25.18
N TYR A 177 -2.22 -28.85 -23.94
CA TYR A 177 -2.80 -27.56 -23.54
C TYR A 177 -2.35 -26.42 -24.44
N ARG A 178 -1.06 -26.35 -24.78
CA ARG A 178 -0.52 -25.36 -25.70
C ARG A 178 -1.21 -25.41 -27.06
N ALA A 179 -1.36 -26.60 -27.64
CA ALA A 179 -2.02 -26.76 -28.93
C ALA A 179 -3.49 -26.34 -28.85
N TRP A 180 -4.20 -26.70 -27.77
CA TRP A 180 -5.58 -26.26 -27.55
C TRP A 180 -5.70 -24.75 -27.43
N VAL A 181 -4.82 -24.10 -26.66
CA VAL A 181 -4.80 -22.64 -26.53
C VAL A 181 -4.52 -22.00 -27.88
N THR A 182 -3.52 -22.46 -28.63
CA THR A 182 -3.18 -21.90 -29.95
C THR A 182 -4.30 -22.09 -30.98
N GLN A 183 -5.02 -23.22 -30.95
CA GLN A 183 -6.02 -23.55 -31.96
C GLN A 183 -7.38 -22.89 -31.71
N TYR A 184 -7.81 -22.77 -30.45
CA TYR A 184 -9.20 -22.41 -30.11
C TYR A 184 -9.36 -21.04 -29.46
N ARG A 185 -8.28 -20.44 -28.93
CA ARG A 185 -8.31 -19.09 -28.39
C ARG A 185 -8.46 -18.09 -29.53
N VAL A 186 -9.31 -17.10 -29.34
CA VAL A 186 -9.42 -15.95 -30.24
C VAL A 186 -8.81 -14.74 -29.55
N SER A 187 -7.85 -14.07 -30.16
CA SER A 187 -7.33 -12.80 -29.63
C SER A 187 -8.10 -11.64 -30.27
N LEU A 188 -8.48 -10.64 -29.47
CA LEU A 188 -9.28 -9.50 -29.96
C LEU A 188 -8.60 -8.74 -31.11
N ASP A 189 -7.28 -8.63 -31.06
CA ASP A 189 -6.43 -8.00 -32.07
C ASP A 189 -6.34 -8.80 -33.39
N GLU A 190 -6.69 -10.09 -33.35
CA GLU A 190 -6.75 -10.97 -34.54
C GLU A 190 -8.12 -10.93 -35.22
N LEU A 191 -9.14 -10.30 -34.60
CA LEU A 191 -10.46 -10.16 -35.20
C LEU A 191 -10.47 -9.10 -36.32
N PRO A 192 -11.28 -9.30 -37.38
CA PRO A 192 -11.41 -8.33 -38.47
C PRO A 192 -11.82 -6.95 -37.96
N GLU A 193 -11.33 -5.89 -38.61
CA GLU A 193 -11.80 -4.54 -38.33
C GLU A 193 -13.30 -4.38 -38.61
N PRO A 194 -14.05 -3.68 -37.73
CA PRO A 194 -15.49 -3.55 -37.87
C PRO A 194 -15.84 -2.65 -39.06
N LEU A 195 -16.93 -2.96 -39.77
CA LEU A 195 -17.37 -2.19 -40.95
C LEU A 195 -17.83 -0.78 -40.57
N ASN A 196 -18.47 -0.65 -39.41
CA ASN A 196 -19.01 0.61 -38.90
C ASN A 196 -18.61 0.78 -37.44
N VAL A 197 -17.88 1.84 -37.13
CA VAL A 197 -17.62 2.29 -35.76
C VAL A 197 -18.49 3.53 -35.49
N PRO A 198 -19.27 3.55 -34.39
CA PRO A 198 -20.06 4.72 -34.03
C PRO A 198 -19.21 5.99 -33.96
N GLN A 199 -19.63 7.02 -34.69
CA GLN A 199 -18.97 8.33 -34.71
C GLN A 199 -19.50 9.22 -33.57
N PRO A 200 -18.70 10.19 -33.08
CA PRO A 200 -19.13 11.14 -32.06
C PRO A 200 -20.35 11.96 -32.49
N ASP A 201 -21.36 12.04 -31.61
CA ASP A 201 -22.53 12.89 -31.82
C ASP A 201 -22.30 14.27 -31.18
N HIS A 202 -21.58 15.12 -31.92
CA HIS A 202 -21.14 16.43 -31.46
C HIS A 202 -22.28 17.35 -30.98
N PRO A 203 -23.42 17.49 -31.70
CA PRO A 203 -24.52 18.35 -31.25
C PRO A 203 -25.10 18.03 -29.87
N THR A 204 -25.16 16.75 -29.50
CA THR A 204 -25.78 16.30 -28.23
C THR A 204 -24.77 16.04 -27.11
N LEU A 205 -23.46 16.10 -27.40
CA LEU A 205 -22.41 15.68 -26.48
C LEU A 205 -22.49 16.38 -25.12
N ARG A 206 -22.68 17.71 -25.09
CA ARG A 206 -22.79 18.47 -23.83
C ARG A 206 -23.99 18.03 -22.99
N GLN A 207 -25.11 17.67 -23.63
CA GLN A 207 -26.32 17.19 -22.95
C GLN A 207 -26.04 15.84 -22.30
N ARG A 208 -25.43 14.91 -23.05
CA ARG A 208 -25.04 13.59 -22.55
C ARG A 208 -24.03 13.72 -21.40
N GLN A 209 -23.01 14.56 -21.55
CA GLN A 209 -22.04 14.86 -20.49
C GLN A 209 -22.72 15.36 -19.21
N GLN A 210 -23.69 16.29 -19.31
CA GLN A 210 -24.45 16.75 -18.14
C GLN A 210 -25.29 15.63 -17.49
N ALA A 211 -25.96 14.80 -18.30
CA ALA A 211 -26.76 13.68 -17.79
C ALA A 211 -25.90 12.66 -17.02
N PHE A 212 -24.68 12.41 -17.49
CA PHE A 212 -23.68 11.56 -16.82
C PHE A 212 -22.85 12.28 -15.74
N GLY A 213 -23.08 13.57 -15.51
CA GLY A 213 -22.47 14.33 -14.40
C GLY A 213 -21.04 14.81 -14.63
N TYR A 214 -20.60 14.97 -15.89
CA TYR A 214 -19.29 15.54 -16.21
C TYR A 214 -19.20 17.02 -15.80
N THR A 215 -18.03 17.40 -15.27
CA THR A 215 -17.74 18.81 -14.91
C THR A 215 -16.52 19.35 -15.65
N VAL A 216 -16.42 20.69 -15.76
CA VAL A 216 -15.24 21.36 -16.30
C VAL A 216 -13.99 21.04 -15.45
N GLU A 217 -14.14 20.94 -14.13
CA GLU A 217 -13.04 20.57 -13.23
C GLU A 217 -12.51 19.17 -13.52
N GLU A 218 -13.37 18.17 -13.74
CA GLU A 218 -12.94 16.81 -14.10
C GLU A 218 -12.22 16.79 -15.45
N LEU A 219 -12.75 17.46 -16.47
CA LEU A 219 -12.08 17.52 -17.77
C LEU A 219 -10.67 18.11 -17.63
N LYS A 220 -10.53 19.23 -16.89
CA LYS A 220 -9.27 19.95 -16.76
C LYS A 220 -8.28 19.33 -15.79
N MET A 221 -8.74 18.77 -14.68
CA MET A 221 -7.88 18.30 -13.58
C MET A 221 -7.74 16.78 -13.52
N VAL A 222 -8.59 16.02 -14.24
CA VAL A 222 -8.54 14.56 -14.29
C VAL A 222 -8.21 14.08 -15.70
N VAL A 223 -9.06 14.39 -16.69
CA VAL A 223 -8.91 13.85 -18.06
C VAL A 223 -7.68 14.46 -18.77
N THR A 224 -7.52 15.78 -18.75
CA THR A 224 -6.38 16.45 -19.40
C THR A 224 -5.02 15.94 -18.88
N PRO A 225 -4.75 15.85 -17.56
CA PRO A 225 -3.50 15.27 -17.08
C PRO A 225 -3.27 13.83 -17.52
N MET A 226 -4.33 12.99 -17.53
CA MET A 226 -4.24 11.60 -17.99
C MET A 226 -3.80 11.51 -19.45
N VAL A 227 -4.35 12.33 -20.33
CA VAL A 227 -3.98 12.31 -21.77
C VAL A 227 -2.66 13.02 -22.06
N MET A 228 -2.16 13.86 -21.16
CA MET A 228 -0.83 14.46 -21.28
C MET A 228 0.26 13.45 -20.91
N ALA A 229 0.17 12.89 -19.70
CA ALA A 229 1.22 12.06 -19.10
C ALA A 229 1.04 10.55 -19.34
N GLY A 230 -0.18 10.09 -19.64
CA GLY A 230 -0.51 8.66 -19.64
C GLY A 230 -0.53 8.06 -18.23
N GLU A 231 -0.78 8.90 -17.21
CA GLU A 231 -0.81 8.56 -15.79
C GLU A 231 -1.91 9.38 -15.09
N GLU A 232 -2.45 8.86 -13.98
CA GLU A 232 -3.45 9.60 -13.21
C GLU A 232 -2.87 10.88 -12.56
N PRO A 233 -3.69 11.92 -12.32
CA PRO A 233 -3.21 13.17 -11.73
C PRO A 233 -2.74 13.01 -10.28
N VAL A 234 -1.66 13.70 -9.94
CA VAL A 234 -1.21 13.90 -8.55
C VAL A 234 -1.76 15.22 -8.03
N SER A 235 -2.22 15.23 -6.77
CA SER A 235 -2.71 16.39 -6.06
C SER A 235 -2.12 16.45 -4.63
N SER A 236 -2.63 17.34 -3.79
CA SER A 236 -2.20 17.52 -2.41
C SER A 236 -3.31 17.98 -1.48
N MET A 237 -3.04 17.96 -0.17
CA MET A 237 -3.99 18.12 0.93
C MET A 237 -5.00 16.96 1.03
N GLY A 238 -5.82 16.98 2.08
CA GLY A 238 -6.84 15.95 2.30
C GLY A 238 -8.16 16.31 1.62
N THR A 239 -9.09 15.36 1.58
CA THR A 239 -10.46 15.63 1.17
C THR A 239 -11.23 16.28 2.33
N ASP A 240 -11.80 17.44 2.10
CA ASP A 240 -12.57 18.23 3.07
C ASP A 240 -13.98 18.57 2.54
N THR A 241 -14.39 17.90 1.47
CA THR A 241 -15.75 17.93 0.95
C THR A 241 -16.65 16.96 1.72
N PRO A 242 -17.99 17.15 1.71
CA PRO A 242 -18.92 16.22 2.35
C PRO A 242 -18.81 14.77 1.85
N LEU A 243 -19.21 13.82 2.69
CA LEU A 243 -19.50 12.45 2.23
C LEU A 243 -20.62 12.46 1.20
N ALA A 244 -20.66 11.48 0.29
CA ALA A 244 -21.63 11.49 -0.81
C ALA A 244 -23.09 11.55 -0.32
N VAL A 245 -23.42 10.78 0.71
CA VAL A 245 -24.73 10.77 1.39
C VAL A 245 -25.09 12.08 2.10
N LEU A 246 -24.09 12.92 2.35
CA LEU A 246 -24.18 14.19 3.08
C LEU A 246 -24.06 15.42 2.18
N SER A 247 -23.77 15.24 0.89
CA SER A 247 -23.72 16.34 -0.08
C SER A 247 -25.12 16.76 -0.51
N GLU A 248 -25.36 18.07 -0.62
CA GLU A 248 -26.60 18.61 -1.20
C GLU A 248 -26.66 18.41 -2.73
N ARG A 249 -25.51 18.21 -3.37
CA ARG A 249 -25.38 18.01 -4.82
C ARG A 249 -25.66 16.55 -5.19
N PRO A 250 -26.23 16.27 -6.38
CA PRO A 250 -26.42 14.91 -6.84
C PRO A 250 -25.07 14.25 -7.13
N GLN A 251 -24.76 13.18 -6.40
CA GLN A 251 -23.51 12.44 -6.49
C GLN A 251 -23.67 11.23 -7.42
N LEU A 252 -22.55 10.78 -7.98
CA LEU A 252 -22.51 9.50 -8.68
C LEU A 252 -22.35 8.36 -7.69
N LEU A 253 -22.93 7.21 -8.05
CA LEU A 253 -22.97 6.03 -7.17
C LEU A 253 -21.55 5.56 -6.76
N PHE A 254 -20.56 5.73 -7.63
CA PHE A 254 -19.15 5.42 -7.34
C PHE A 254 -18.64 6.03 -6.03
N LYS A 255 -19.07 7.25 -5.69
CA LYS A 255 -18.56 7.99 -4.52
C LYS A 255 -19.00 7.43 -3.17
N TYR A 256 -20.01 6.58 -3.16
CA TYR A 256 -20.46 5.89 -1.97
C TYR A 256 -19.55 4.71 -1.64
N PHE A 257 -18.69 4.27 -2.57
CA PHE A 257 -17.76 3.17 -2.37
C PHE A 257 -16.36 3.70 -2.09
N LYS A 258 -15.75 3.22 -1.01
CA LYS A 258 -14.37 3.52 -0.62
C LYS A 258 -13.50 2.30 -0.85
N GLN A 259 -12.33 2.52 -1.44
CA GLN A 259 -11.36 1.47 -1.74
C GLN A 259 -10.79 0.92 -0.43
N LEU A 260 -10.86 -0.40 -0.27
CA LEU A 260 -10.15 -1.11 0.80
C LEU A 260 -8.68 -1.28 0.44
N PHE A 261 -7.86 -1.52 1.44
CA PHE A 261 -6.42 -1.70 1.28
C PHE A 261 -5.87 -2.65 2.34
N ALA A 262 -4.68 -3.18 2.07
CA ALA A 262 -4.00 -4.05 3.01
C ALA A 262 -3.26 -3.22 4.06
N GLN A 263 -3.38 -3.60 5.32
CA GLN A 263 -2.56 -3.08 6.40
C GLN A 263 -2.30 -4.18 7.43
N VAL A 264 -1.01 -4.45 7.70
CA VAL A 264 -0.50 -5.42 8.67
C VAL A 264 -0.74 -6.89 8.29
N THR A 265 -1.99 -7.30 8.08
CA THR A 265 -2.38 -8.71 7.83
C THR A 265 -1.71 -9.29 6.59
N ASN A 266 -1.57 -8.46 5.57
CA ASN A 266 -0.89 -8.73 4.32
C ASN A 266 -0.29 -7.40 3.80
N PRO A 267 0.71 -7.45 2.91
CA PRO A 267 1.32 -6.26 2.34
C PRO A 267 0.64 -5.85 1.01
N PRO A 268 0.62 -4.54 0.68
CA PRO A 268 0.43 -4.10 -0.69
C PRO A 268 1.63 -4.48 -1.58
N ILE A 269 1.46 -4.42 -2.90
CA ILE A 269 2.50 -4.67 -3.92
C ILE A 269 2.93 -3.32 -4.56
N ASP A 270 4.17 -3.19 -5.04
CA ASP A 270 4.55 -2.05 -5.88
C ASP A 270 4.15 -2.28 -7.36
N PRO A 271 3.16 -1.53 -7.88
CA PRO A 271 2.62 -1.75 -9.22
C PRO A 271 3.53 -1.27 -10.35
N ILE A 272 4.67 -0.67 -10.03
CA ILE A 272 5.64 -0.11 -10.98
C ILE A 272 6.91 -0.96 -11.00
N ARG A 273 7.44 -1.31 -9.82
CA ARG A 273 8.72 -2.02 -9.68
C ARG A 273 8.52 -3.52 -9.74
N GLU A 274 7.35 -4.01 -9.36
CA GLU A 274 6.99 -5.43 -9.37
C GLU A 274 5.93 -5.74 -10.46
N GLU A 275 5.86 -4.93 -11.53
CA GLU A 275 4.88 -5.11 -12.62
C GLU A 275 4.90 -6.53 -13.22
N LEU A 276 6.05 -7.23 -13.18
CA LEU A 276 6.23 -8.58 -13.70
C LEU A 276 5.27 -9.63 -13.11
N VAL A 277 4.81 -9.43 -11.86
CA VAL A 277 3.86 -10.33 -11.20
C VAL A 277 2.41 -9.92 -11.46
N MET A 278 2.18 -8.70 -11.93
CA MET A 278 0.83 -8.17 -12.13
C MET A 278 0.31 -8.38 -13.55
N SER A 279 -1.02 -8.39 -13.72
CA SER A 279 -1.62 -8.51 -15.05
C SER A 279 -3.03 -7.95 -15.17
N LEU A 280 -3.27 -7.24 -16.27
CA LEU A 280 -4.60 -6.81 -16.75
C LEU A 280 -5.16 -7.71 -17.85
N VAL A 281 -4.45 -8.77 -18.22
CA VAL A 281 -4.91 -9.72 -19.24
C VAL A 281 -6.13 -10.47 -18.70
N THR A 282 -7.21 -10.44 -19.46
CA THR A 282 -8.43 -11.17 -19.13
C THR A 282 -8.98 -11.88 -20.36
N ASN A 283 -9.89 -12.81 -20.12
CA ASN A 283 -10.56 -13.58 -21.16
C ASN A 283 -12.07 -13.36 -21.03
N ILE A 284 -12.70 -12.93 -22.11
CA ILE A 284 -14.15 -12.69 -22.18
C ILE A 284 -14.83 -13.96 -22.66
N GLY A 285 -15.94 -14.32 -22.00
CA GLY A 285 -16.80 -15.44 -22.41
C GLY A 285 -17.02 -16.45 -21.28
N PRO A 286 -17.81 -17.51 -21.56
CA PRO A 286 -18.17 -18.53 -20.58
C PRO A 286 -16.93 -19.13 -19.90
N LYS A 287 -17.06 -19.41 -18.61
CA LYS A 287 -16.10 -20.19 -17.83
C LYS A 287 -16.46 -21.68 -17.98
N PRO A 288 -15.51 -22.56 -18.35
CA PRO A 288 -15.75 -23.99 -18.55
C PRO A 288 -15.99 -24.72 -17.22
N ASN A 289 -16.43 -25.98 -17.33
CA ASN A 289 -16.53 -26.89 -16.18
C ASN A 289 -15.13 -27.10 -15.58
N VAL A 290 -14.94 -26.73 -14.31
CA VAL A 290 -13.65 -26.82 -13.63
C VAL A 290 -13.18 -28.27 -13.47
N MET A 291 -14.04 -29.28 -13.62
CA MET A 291 -13.67 -30.70 -13.47
C MET A 291 -13.30 -31.39 -14.79
N ALA A 292 -13.52 -30.75 -15.94
CA ALA A 292 -13.28 -31.34 -17.25
C ALA A 292 -12.15 -30.62 -18.00
N GLU A 293 -11.32 -31.39 -18.70
CA GLU A 293 -10.25 -30.87 -19.55
C GLU A 293 -10.56 -31.11 -21.03
N THR A 294 -11.18 -30.12 -21.66
CA THR A 294 -11.52 -30.18 -23.08
C THR A 294 -10.94 -28.98 -23.86
N PRO A 295 -10.71 -29.11 -25.18
CA PRO A 295 -10.26 -28.00 -26.01
C PRO A 295 -11.24 -26.82 -26.04
N GLU A 296 -12.54 -27.06 -25.87
CA GLU A 296 -13.58 -26.04 -25.89
C GLU A 296 -13.43 -25.01 -24.75
N ALA A 297 -12.75 -25.38 -23.66
CA ALA A 297 -12.41 -24.46 -22.57
C ALA A 297 -11.60 -23.24 -23.04
N CYS A 298 -10.87 -23.36 -24.15
CA CYS A 298 -10.08 -22.29 -24.76
C CYS A 298 -10.90 -21.31 -25.61
N ARG A 299 -12.17 -21.62 -25.96
CA ARG A 299 -12.99 -20.78 -26.86
C ARG A 299 -13.50 -19.54 -26.14
N ARG A 300 -12.59 -18.61 -25.91
CA ARG A 300 -12.78 -17.33 -25.21
C ARG A 300 -12.01 -16.25 -25.96
N ILE A 301 -12.43 -15.00 -25.79
CA ILE A 301 -11.77 -13.85 -26.42
C ILE A 301 -10.72 -13.33 -25.44
N LYS A 302 -9.45 -13.47 -25.79
CA LYS A 302 -8.34 -12.88 -25.03
C LYS A 302 -8.26 -11.39 -25.30
N VAL A 303 -8.19 -10.61 -24.22
CA VAL A 303 -7.94 -9.17 -24.26
C VAL A 303 -6.76 -8.83 -23.36
N LEU A 304 -5.93 -7.89 -23.81
CA LEU A 304 -4.73 -7.49 -23.08
C LEU A 304 -5.02 -6.60 -21.86
N GLN A 305 -6.20 -5.99 -21.84
CA GLN A 305 -6.64 -5.02 -20.85
C GLN A 305 -8.18 -5.01 -20.77
N PRO A 306 -8.77 -4.52 -19.67
CA PRO A 306 -10.22 -4.48 -19.52
C PRO A 306 -10.90 -3.32 -20.28
N ILE A 307 -10.15 -2.34 -20.77
CA ILE A 307 -10.70 -1.16 -21.45
C ILE A 307 -10.73 -1.39 -22.97
N LEU A 308 -11.92 -1.29 -23.55
CA LEU A 308 -12.17 -1.47 -24.98
C LEU A 308 -12.36 -0.12 -25.67
N THR A 309 -11.75 0.06 -26.84
CA THR A 309 -12.12 1.15 -27.76
C THR A 309 -13.49 0.89 -28.38
N ASN A 310 -14.07 1.88 -29.04
CA ASN A 310 -15.34 1.69 -29.76
C ASN A 310 -15.18 0.67 -30.89
N ALA A 311 -14.02 0.64 -31.55
CA ALA A 311 -13.71 -0.35 -32.56
C ALA A 311 -13.63 -1.77 -31.95
N ASP A 312 -12.94 -1.91 -30.82
CA ASP A 312 -12.82 -3.20 -30.11
C ASP A 312 -14.19 -3.78 -29.72
N LEU A 313 -15.10 -2.95 -29.22
CA LEU A 313 -16.44 -3.39 -28.87
C LEU A 313 -17.23 -3.85 -30.10
N GLU A 314 -17.12 -3.12 -31.22
CA GLU A 314 -17.78 -3.50 -32.47
C GLU A 314 -17.21 -4.79 -33.07
N LYS A 315 -15.89 -5.04 -32.94
CA LYS A 315 -15.29 -6.34 -33.29
C LYS A 315 -16.00 -7.48 -32.58
N ILE A 316 -16.26 -7.33 -31.27
CA ILE A 316 -16.96 -8.35 -30.46
C ILE A 316 -18.44 -8.47 -30.86
N ARG A 317 -19.11 -7.34 -31.11
CA ARG A 317 -20.54 -7.29 -31.48
C ARG A 317 -20.81 -7.96 -32.83
N GLN A 318 -19.85 -7.92 -33.75
CA GLN A 318 -19.98 -8.38 -35.13
C GLN A 318 -19.37 -9.77 -35.38
N ILE A 319 -18.99 -10.52 -34.33
CA ILE A 319 -18.45 -11.87 -34.49
C ILE A 319 -19.52 -12.79 -35.09
N ALA A 320 -19.22 -13.36 -36.27
CA ALA A 320 -20.14 -14.24 -36.99
C ALA A 320 -20.20 -15.67 -36.41
N ASP A 321 -19.22 -16.07 -35.59
CA ASP A 321 -19.17 -17.39 -34.96
C ASP A 321 -20.28 -17.52 -33.89
N PRO A 322 -21.23 -18.48 -34.02
CA PRO A 322 -22.29 -18.70 -33.04
C PRO A 322 -21.80 -18.99 -31.61
N HIS A 323 -20.58 -19.52 -31.45
CA HIS A 323 -19.97 -19.76 -30.14
C HIS A 323 -19.60 -18.45 -29.40
N PHE A 324 -19.61 -17.34 -30.13
CA PHE A 324 -19.28 -16.00 -29.65
C PHE A 324 -20.45 -15.02 -29.82
N SER A 325 -21.69 -15.52 -29.80
CA SER A 325 -22.89 -14.70 -29.93
C SER A 325 -23.06 -13.71 -28.77
N GLY A 326 -23.27 -12.43 -29.10
CA GLY A 326 -23.53 -11.36 -28.13
C GLY A 326 -24.94 -10.78 -28.23
N LYS A 327 -25.49 -10.32 -27.11
CA LYS A 327 -26.75 -9.56 -27.04
C LYS A 327 -26.54 -8.25 -26.30
N THR A 328 -26.98 -7.15 -26.90
CA THR A 328 -26.99 -5.85 -26.23
C THR A 328 -28.27 -5.71 -25.42
N LEU A 329 -28.13 -5.46 -24.12
CA LEU A 329 -29.22 -5.19 -23.19
C LEU A 329 -29.20 -3.70 -22.82
N ARG A 330 -30.38 -3.09 -22.83
CA ARG A 330 -30.53 -1.64 -22.63
C ARG A 330 -30.40 -1.28 -21.14
N LEU A 331 -29.53 -0.34 -20.84
CA LEU A 331 -29.22 0.16 -19.49
C LEU A 331 -29.90 1.53 -19.25
N LEU A 332 -31.20 1.64 -19.58
CA LEU A 332 -31.97 2.88 -19.52
C LEU A 332 -33.30 2.67 -18.81
N PHE A 333 -33.81 3.70 -18.14
CA PHE A 333 -35.16 3.73 -17.55
C PHE A 333 -35.93 5.00 -17.97
N ARG A 334 -37.26 4.96 -17.92
CA ARG A 334 -38.10 6.06 -18.41
C ARG A 334 -38.17 7.19 -17.39
N VAL A 335 -37.92 8.41 -17.84
CA VAL A 335 -38.01 9.62 -16.99
C VAL A 335 -39.43 9.81 -16.45
N ALA A 336 -40.45 9.46 -17.25
CA ALA A 336 -41.87 9.57 -16.88
C ALA A 336 -42.28 8.68 -15.70
N GLU A 337 -41.53 7.63 -15.38
CA GLU A 337 -41.79 6.73 -14.25
C GLU A 337 -41.27 7.30 -12.92
N GLY A 338 -40.53 8.41 -12.97
CA GLY A 338 -39.94 9.04 -11.80
C GLY A 338 -38.88 8.18 -11.12
N PRO A 339 -38.45 8.55 -9.89
CA PRO A 339 -37.39 7.84 -9.17
C PRO A 339 -37.72 6.36 -8.88
N ASP A 340 -38.99 6.01 -8.76
CA ASP A 340 -39.45 4.66 -8.45
C ASP A 340 -39.29 3.69 -9.63
N GLY A 341 -39.17 4.20 -10.87
CA GLY A 341 -38.97 3.38 -12.08
C GLY A 341 -37.59 2.71 -12.15
N LEU A 342 -36.57 3.23 -11.44
CA LEU A 342 -35.21 2.71 -11.51
C LEU A 342 -35.12 1.23 -11.06
N GLY A 343 -35.77 0.89 -9.94
CA GLY A 343 -35.72 -0.48 -9.40
C GLY A 343 -36.35 -1.50 -10.36
N ALA A 344 -37.51 -1.17 -10.92
CA ALA A 344 -38.20 -2.02 -11.89
C ALA A 344 -37.37 -2.23 -13.17
N ALA A 345 -36.71 -1.17 -13.66
CA ALA A 345 -35.84 -1.26 -14.83
C ALA A 345 -34.59 -2.15 -14.60
N VAL A 346 -34.02 -2.11 -13.39
CA VAL A 346 -32.91 -3.00 -13.00
C VAL A 346 -33.37 -4.46 -12.88
N ASP A 347 -34.58 -4.69 -12.36
CA ASP A 347 -35.14 -6.04 -12.27
C ASP A 347 -35.44 -6.63 -13.65
N ASP A 348 -36.02 -5.84 -14.55
CA ASP A 348 -36.24 -6.21 -15.95
C ASP A 348 -34.92 -6.51 -16.66
N LEU A 349 -33.87 -5.71 -16.43
CA LEU A 349 -32.53 -5.96 -16.95
C LEU A 349 -31.98 -7.34 -16.49
N CYS A 350 -32.17 -7.69 -15.23
CA CYS A 350 -31.76 -8.99 -14.68
C CYS A 350 -32.53 -10.15 -15.35
N GLN A 351 -33.85 -10.00 -15.54
CA GLN A 351 -34.68 -11.00 -16.23
C GLN A 351 -34.27 -11.17 -17.70
N GLN A 352 -34.02 -10.07 -18.40
CA GLN A 352 -33.52 -10.08 -19.77
C GLN A 352 -32.16 -10.76 -19.88
N ALA A 353 -31.28 -10.58 -18.89
CA ALA A 353 -30.00 -11.27 -18.84
C ALA A 353 -30.18 -12.79 -18.70
N SER A 354 -31.01 -13.26 -17.76
CA SER A 354 -31.31 -14.69 -17.63
C SER A 354 -31.96 -15.27 -18.88
N GLN A 355 -32.86 -14.52 -19.53
CA GLN A 355 -33.47 -14.94 -20.79
C GLN A 355 -32.43 -15.03 -21.92
N ALA A 356 -31.52 -14.07 -22.03
CA ALA A 356 -30.45 -14.10 -23.03
C ALA A 356 -29.54 -15.33 -22.86
N ILE A 357 -29.26 -15.75 -21.63
CA ILE A 357 -28.51 -16.99 -21.37
C ILE A 357 -29.29 -18.21 -21.89
N LYS A 358 -30.59 -18.28 -21.61
CA LYS A 358 -31.47 -19.34 -22.11
C LYS A 358 -31.56 -19.37 -23.63
N ASP A 359 -31.55 -18.20 -24.26
CA ASP A 359 -31.53 -18.03 -25.72
C ASP A 359 -30.16 -18.43 -26.34
N GLY A 360 -29.15 -18.74 -25.52
CA GLY A 360 -27.87 -19.29 -25.95
C GLY A 360 -26.72 -18.27 -26.08
N TYR A 361 -26.97 -16.98 -25.80
CA TYR A 361 -25.96 -15.92 -25.91
C TYR A 361 -24.81 -16.12 -24.93
N LYS A 362 -23.59 -15.80 -25.37
CA LYS A 362 -22.33 -15.96 -24.60
C LYS A 362 -21.75 -14.65 -24.11
N PHE A 363 -22.17 -13.53 -24.69
CA PHE A 363 -21.82 -12.19 -24.24
C PHE A 363 -23.06 -11.35 -24.02
N LEU A 364 -23.09 -10.64 -22.91
CA LEU A 364 -24.10 -9.62 -22.63
C LEU A 364 -23.41 -8.26 -22.62
N ILE A 365 -23.80 -7.39 -23.54
CA ILE A 365 -23.33 -6.01 -23.61
C ILE A 365 -24.40 -5.15 -22.93
N LEU A 366 -24.14 -4.66 -21.72
CA LEU A 366 -25.02 -3.72 -21.04
C LEU A 366 -24.69 -2.32 -21.57
N SER A 367 -25.66 -1.63 -22.17
CA SER A 367 -25.41 -0.36 -22.87
C SER A 367 -26.35 0.75 -22.44
N ASP A 368 -25.78 1.86 -21.96
CA ASP A 368 -26.52 3.11 -21.72
C ASP A 368 -26.53 4.03 -22.96
N ARG A 369 -26.07 3.54 -24.12
CA ARG A 369 -26.20 4.28 -25.37
C ARG A 369 -27.69 4.44 -25.72
N GLY A 370 -28.12 5.69 -25.91
CA GLY A 370 -29.53 6.03 -26.15
C GLY A 370 -30.16 6.95 -25.10
N VAL A 371 -29.39 7.46 -24.12
CA VAL A 371 -29.84 8.56 -23.24
C VAL A 371 -30.33 9.74 -24.07
N ASN A 372 -31.56 10.16 -23.80
CA ASN A 372 -32.25 11.27 -24.46
C ASN A 372 -33.24 11.92 -23.48
N GLU A 373 -34.10 12.83 -23.95
CA GLU A 373 -35.07 13.53 -23.09
C GLU A 373 -36.06 12.60 -22.37
N GLU A 374 -36.38 11.43 -22.94
CA GLU A 374 -37.37 10.49 -22.40
C GLU A 374 -36.74 9.36 -21.55
N CYS A 375 -35.47 9.04 -21.81
CA CYS A 375 -34.76 7.91 -21.21
C CYS A 375 -33.51 8.38 -20.46
N ALA A 376 -33.49 8.11 -19.15
CA ALA A 376 -32.35 8.35 -18.28
C ALA A 376 -31.48 7.08 -18.18
N PRO A 377 -30.16 7.21 -17.94
CA PRO A 377 -29.29 6.04 -17.77
C PRO A 377 -29.54 5.37 -16.43
N ILE A 378 -29.61 4.03 -16.40
CA ILE A 378 -29.41 3.29 -15.14
C ILE A 378 -27.94 3.51 -14.75
N PRO A 379 -27.62 3.92 -13.50
CA PRO A 379 -26.24 4.06 -13.07
C PRO A 379 -25.44 2.80 -13.38
N SER A 380 -24.33 2.96 -14.08
CA SER A 380 -23.61 1.85 -14.72
C SER A 380 -23.14 0.81 -13.70
N LEU A 381 -22.69 1.28 -12.54
CA LEU A 381 -22.29 0.45 -11.41
C LEU A 381 -23.45 -0.38 -10.84
N LEU A 382 -24.65 0.21 -10.73
CA LEU A 382 -25.84 -0.50 -10.25
C LEU A 382 -26.25 -1.60 -11.22
N GLY A 383 -26.35 -1.28 -12.52
CA GLY A 383 -26.79 -2.25 -13.51
C GLY A 383 -25.84 -3.43 -13.68
N ILE A 384 -24.52 -3.18 -13.75
CA ILE A 384 -23.55 -4.27 -13.87
C ILE A 384 -23.54 -5.16 -12.63
N SER A 385 -23.60 -4.56 -11.44
CA SER A 385 -23.58 -5.28 -10.17
C SER A 385 -24.85 -6.10 -9.98
N ALA A 386 -26.01 -5.52 -10.29
CA ALA A 386 -27.30 -6.21 -10.23
C ALA A 386 -27.30 -7.46 -11.11
N VAL A 387 -26.91 -7.34 -12.38
CA VAL A 387 -26.82 -8.48 -13.31
C VAL A 387 -25.78 -9.50 -12.81
N HIS A 388 -24.59 -9.05 -12.37
CA HIS A 388 -23.57 -9.95 -11.85
C HIS A 388 -24.09 -10.80 -10.68
N HIS A 389 -24.61 -10.16 -9.63
CA HIS A 389 -25.09 -10.86 -8.43
C HIS A 389 -26.34 -11.71 -8.69
N HIS A 390 -27.25 -11.24 -9.56
CA HIS A 390 -28.40 -12.04 -10.02
C HIS A 390 -27.95 -13.37 -10.63
N LEU A 391 -27.01 -13.30 -11.58
CA LEU A 391 -26.49 -14.49 -12.25
C LEU A 391 -25.63 -15.37 -11.33
N VAL A 392 -24.96 -14.81 -10.32
CA VAL A 392 -24.23 -15.60 -9.30
C VAL A 392 -25.21 -16.40 -8.45
N ARG A 393 -26.33 -15.78 -8.02
CA ARG A 393 -27.38 -16.46 -7.24
C ARG A 393 -28.06 -17.57 -8.04
N GLU A 394 -28.32 -17.33 -9.32
CA GLU A 394 -28.85 -18.35 -10.25
C GLU A 394 -27.81 -19.41 -10.67
N CYS A 395 -26.54 -19.26 -10.26
CA CYS A 395 -25.43 -20.11 -10.68
C CYS A 395 -25.20 -20.15 -12.20
N THR A 396 -25.64 -19.12 -12.92
CA THR A 396 -25.51 -18.96 -14.38
C THR A 396 -24.45 -17.93 -14.79
N ARG A 397 -23.80 -17.22 -13.83
CA ARG A 397 -22.78 -16.21 -14.12
C ARG A 397 -21.58 -16.76 -14.90
N THR A 398 -21.27 -18.05 -14.76
CA THR A 398 -20.19 -18.71 -15.52
C THR A 398 -20.55 -18.95 -16.98
N GLU A 399 -21.80 -18.76 -17.40
CA GLU A 399 -22.24 -19.01 -18.78
C GLU A 399 -21.99 -17.85 -19.74
N VAL A 400 -21.68 -16.66 -19.22
CA VAL A 400 -21.56 -15.44 -20.03
C VAL A 400 -20.38 -14.55 -19.63
N GLY A 401 -19.84 -13.84 -20.63
CA GLY A 401 -19.03 -12.64 -20.41
C GLY A 401 -19.93 -11.41 -20.29
N LEU A 402 -19.66 -10.54 -19.30
CA LEU A 402 -20.33 -9.25 -19.17
C LEU A 402 -19.43 -8.13 -19.68
N ILE A 403 -19.95 -7.36 -20.63
CA ILE A 403 -19.29 -6.20 -21.24
C ILE A 403 -20.17 -4.98 -20.96
N LEU A 404 -19.56 -3.87 -20.58
CA LEU A 404 -20.28 -2.63 -20.27
C LEU A 404 -19.92 -1.54 -21.28
N GLU A 405 -20.89 -1.06 -22.03
CA GLU A 405 -20.80 0.13 -22.91
C GLU A 405 -21.46 1.30 -22.18
N THR A 406 -20.66 2.27 -21.72
CA THR A 406 -21.19 3.29 -20.82
C THR A 406 -20.61 4.68 -21.03
N GLY A 407 -21.44 5.69 -20.88
CA GLY A 407 -21.05 7.09 -20.86
C GLY A 407 -20.58 7.62 -19.50
N GLU A 408 -20.68 6.84 -18.42
CA GLU A 408 -20.47 7.34 -17.06
C GLU A 408 -18.99 7.37 -16.57
N PRO A 409 -18.12 6.35 -16.78
CA PRO A 409 -16.80 6.29 -16.16
C PRO A 409 -15.73 7.14 -16.87
N ARG A 410 -14.94 7.88 -16.08
CA ARG A 410 -13.83 8.74 -16.54
C ARG A 410 -12.70 8.93 -15.51
N ASP A 411 -12.86 8.39 -14.31
CA ASP A 411 -11.86 8.34 -13.24
C ASP A 411 -11.46 6.87 -13.04
N VAL A 412 -10.20 6.61 -12.69
CA VAL A 412 -9.66 5.26 -12.40
C VAL A 412 -10.55 4.50 -11.42
N HIS A 413 -11.05 5.17 -10.36
CA HIS A 413 -11.90 4.54 -9.36
C HIS A 413 -13.20 4.00 -9.95
N HIS A 414 -13.78 4.68 -10.93
CA HIS A 414 -15.03 4.23 -11.56
C HIS A 414 -14.81 2.89 -12.27
N PHE A 415 -13.72 2.76 -13.03
CA PHE A 415 -13.35 1.50 -13.67
C PHE A 415 -13.08 0.39 -12.65
N ALA A 416 -12.39 0.69 -11.54
CA ALA A 416 -12.15 -0.28 -10.48
C ALA A 416 -13.45 -0.78 -9.84
N CYS A 417 -14.42 0.10 -9.56
CA CYS A 417 -15.73 -0.33 -9.06
C CYS A 417 -16.43 -1.24 -10.07
N LEU A 418 -16.52 -0.84 -11.34
CA LEU A 418 -17.20 -1.63 -12.37
C LEU A 418 -16.62 -3.04 -12.49
N ILE A 419 -15.28 -3.17 -12.48
CA ILE A 419 -14.62 -4.49 -12.51
C ILE A 419 -14.86 -5.25 -11.21
N GLY A 420 -14.70 -4.59 -10.06
CA GLY A 420 -14.88 -5.21 -8.73
C GLY A 420 -16.28 -5.76 -8.49
N TYR A 421 -17.28 -5.24 -9.20
CA TYR A 421 -18.68 -5.71 -9.18
C TYR A 421 -19.09 -6.50 -10.44
N GLY A 422 -18.12 -6.95 -11.24
CA GLY A 422 -18.34 -8.05 -12.19
C GLY A 422 -18.28 -7.72 -13.68
N ALA A 423 -17.91 -6.49 -14.07
CA ALA A 423 -17.58 -6.15 -15.44
C ALA A 423 -16.33 -6.94 -15.90
N GLY A 424 -16.44 -7.66 -17.01
CA GLY A 424 -15.29 -8.31 -17.64
C GLY A 424 -14.45 -7.31 -18.44
N THR A 425 -15.14 -6.47 -19.23
CA THR A 425 -14.54 -5.37 -19.99
C THR A 425 -15.48 -4.18 -20.06
N ILE A 426 -14.93 -2.99 -20.32
CA ILE A 426 -15.62 -1.71 -20.28
C ILE A 426 -15.24 -0.89 -21.52
N ASN A 427 -16.23 -0.41 -22.24
CA ASN A 427 -16.09 0.58 -23.29
C ASN A 427 -16.64 1.94 -22.78
N PRO A 428 -15.77 2.90 -22.42
CA PRO A 428 -16.19 4.21 -21.93
C PRO A 428 -16.47 5.18 -23.10
N TYR A 429 -17.48 4.92 -23.93
CA TYR A 429 -17.64 5.61 -25.22
C TYR A 429 -17.67 7.15 -25.08
N LEU A 430 -18.31 7.69 -24.04
CA LEU A 430 -18.52 9.13 -23.92
C LEU A 430 -17.24 9.89 -23.58
N VAL A 431 -16.30 9.29 -22.84
CA VAL A 431 -15.00 9.94 -22.60
C VAL A 431 -14.20 10.01 -23.90
N PHE A 432 -14.29 9.00 -24.76
CA PHE A 432 -13.64 9.03 -26.08
C PHE A 432 -14.25 10.09 -26.99
N GLU A 433 -15.59 10.18 -27.06
CA GLU A 433 -16.26 11.27 -27.79
C GLU A 433 -15.90 12.66 -27.22
N THR A 434 -15.71 12.75 -25.91
CA THR A 434 -15.26 13.97 -25.24
C THR A 434 -13.86 14.39 -25.66
N LEU A 435 -12.93 13.45 -25.83
CA LEU A 435 -11.57 13.75 -26.29
C LEU A 435 -11.56 14.32 -27.71
N VAL A 436 -12.42 13.82 -28.60
CA VAL A 436 -12.57 14.36 -29.96
C VAL A 436 -13.07 15.80 -29.93
N ASP A 437 -14.05 16.12 -29.09
CA ASP A 437 -14.53 17.50 -28.93
C ASP A 437 -13.48 18.40 -28.27
N MET A 438 -12.70 17.89 -27.32
CA MET A 438 -11.61 18.65 -26.70
C MET A 438 -10.51 19.00 -27.70
N GLU A 439 -10.21 18.12 -28.66
CA GLU A 439 -9.31 18.43 -29.78
C GLU A 439 -9.93 19.53 -30.66
N ARG A 440 -11.17 19.33 -31.13
CA ARG A 440 -11.88 20.27 -32.01
C ARG A 440 -11.98 21.68 -31.41
N ASP A 441 -12.26 21.75 -30.11
CA ASP A 441 -12.45 23.00 -29.37
C ASP A 441 -11.10 23.62 -28.90
N GLY A 442 -9.95 23.01 -29.23
CA GLY A 442 -8.62 23.53 -28.87
C GLY A 442 -8.25 23.43 -27.38
N TYR A 443 -8.90 22.53 -26.63
CA TYR A 443 -8.60 22.28 -25.21
C TYR A 443 -7.39 21.37 -24.99
N LEU A 444 -7.09 20.48 -25.95
CA LEU A 444 -5.88 19.66 -25.88
C LEU A 444 -4.63 20.51 -26.15
N PRO A 445 -3.49 20.21 -25.50
CA PRO A 445 -2.23 20.87 -25.82
C PRO A 445 -1.84 20.70 -27.29
N GLU A 446 -1.14 21.69 -27.84
CA GLU A 446 -0.67 21.67 -29.23
C GLU A 446 0.15 20.39 -29.51
N GLY A 447 -0.18 19.71 -30.61
CA GLY A 447 0.46 18.46 -31.03
C GLY A 447 -0.09 17.17 -30.41
N LEU A 448 -1.17 17.23 -29.60
CA LEU A 448 -1.86 16.05 -29.08
C LEU A 448 -3.22 15.84 -29.78
N ASP A 449 -3.29 14.89 -30.71
CA ASP A 449 -4.54 14.49 -31.37
C ASP A 449 -5.41 13.56 -30.50
N ALA A 450 -6.70 13.42 -30.84
CA ALA A 450 -7.65 12.60 -30.06
C ALA A 450 -7.29 11.10 -30.01
N ALA A 451 -6.67 10.54 -31.06
CA ALA A 451 -6.30 9.13 -31.11
C ALA A 451 -5.14 8.81 -30.14
N THR A 452 -4.15 9.69 -30.10
CA THR A 452 -3.03 9.67 -29.16
C THR A 452 -3.55 9.92 -27.74
N ALA A 453 -4.48 10.87 -27.57
CA ALA A 453 -5.13 11.13 -26.29
C ALA A 453 -5.90 9.91 -25.77
N GLN A 454 -6.65 9.21 -26.63
CA GLN A 454 -7.36 7.97 -26.29
C GLN A 454 -6.38 6.88 -25.80
N THR A 455 -5.28 6.67 -26.52
CA THR A 455 -4.25 5.69 -26.15
C THR A 455 -3.64 6.01 -24.79
N LYS A 456 -3.32 7.29 -24.54
CA LYS A 456 -2.78 7.74 -23.26
C LYS A 456 -3.81 7.67 -22.12
N PHE A 457 -5.07 7.96 -22.39
CA PHE A 457 -6.15 7.78 -21.42
C PHE A 457 -6.25 6.32 -20.96
N ILE A 458 -6.29 5.38 -21.91
CA ILE A 458 -6.31 3.94 -21.63
C ILE A 458 -5.08 3.53 -20.80
N LYS A 459 -3.89 4.00 -21.18
CA LYS A 459 -2.66 3.74 -20.43
C LYS A 459 -2.74 4.26 -18.98
N ALA A 460 -3.29 5.46 -18.79
CA ALA A 460 -3.48 6.05 -17.47
C ALA A 460 -4.44 5.23 -16.60
N ILE A 461 -5.57 4.80 -17.17
CA ILE A 461 -6.54 3.92 -16.48
C ILE A 461 -5.90 2.58 -16.13
N ASN A 462 -5.18 1.94 -17.04
CA ASN A 462 -4.51 0.66 -16.78
C ASN A 462 -3.49 0.76 -15.63
N LYS A 463 -2.63 1.77 -15.65
CA LYS A 463 -1.68 2.03 -14.55
C LYS A 463 -2.41 2.29 -13.22
N GLY A 464 -3.49 3.05 -13.27
CA GLY A 464 -4.33 3.31 -12.10
C GLY A 464 -5.02 2.06 -11.55
N LEU A 465 -5.51 1.16 -12.42
CA LEU A 465 -6.12 -0.11 -12.02
C LEU A 465 -5.11 -1.01 -11.31
N LEU A 466 -3.91 -1.18 -11.89
CA LEU A 466 -2.83 -1.94 -11.25
C LEU A 466 -2.51 -1.38 -9.87
N LYS A 467 -2.47 -0.05 -9.72
CA LYS A 467 -2.27 0.60 -8.43
C LYS A 467 -3.40 0.30 -7.44
N ILE A 468 -4.67 0.38 -7.85
CA ILE A 468 -5.79 0.05 -6.94
C ILE A 468 -5.73 -1.41 -6.51
N PHE A 469 -5.41 -2.34 -7.41
CA PHE A 469 -5.31 -3.77 -7.08
C PHE A 469 -4.15 -4.02 -6.09
N SER A 470 -3.02 -3.35 -6.33
CA SER A 470 -1.83 -3.49 -5.50
C SER A 470 -2.03 -3.00 -4.07
N LYS A 471 -2.97 -2.07 -3.81
CA LYS A 471 -3.32 -1.61 -2.45
C LYS A 471 -3.72 -2.76 -1.52
N MET A 472 -4.39 -3.78 -2.04
CA MET A 472 -4.79 -4.98 -1.29
C MET A 472 -3.80 -6.15 -1.49
N GLY A 473 -2.73 -5.94 -2.24
CA GLY A 473 -1.80 -7.01 -2.63
C GLY A 473 -2.37 -7.97 -3.69
N ILE A 474 -3.35 -7.52 -4.49
CA ILE A 474 -3.92 -8.31 -5.59
C ILE A 474 -3.12 -8.04 -6.86
N SER A 475 -2.71 -9.13 -7.53
CA SER A 475 -1.83 -9.07 -8.68
C SER A 475 -2.57 -9.11 -10.02
N THR A 476 -3.77 -9.68 -10.09
CA THR A 476 -4.46 -9.90 -11.38
C THR A 476 -5.88 -9.33 -11.42
N VAL A 477 -6.26 -8.81 -12.58
CA VAL A 477 -7.65 -8.39 -12.86
C VAL A 477 -8.64 -9.55 -12.72
N GLN A 478 -8.20 -10.78 -12.96
CA GLN A 478 -9.04 -11.99 -12.86
C GLN A 478 -9.47 -12.25 -11.42
N SER A 479 -8.54 -12.12 -10.46
CA SER A 479 -8.84 -12.23 -9.04
C SER A 479 -9.64 -11.03 -8.54
N TYR A 480 -9.42 -9.83 -9.08
CA TYR A 480 -10.13 -8.61 -8.68
C TYR A 480 -11.57 -8.55 -9.18
N CYS A 481 -11.86 -9.11 -10.36
CA CYS A 481 -13.20 -9.09 -10.97
C CYS A 481 -14.22 -9.83 -10.08
N GLY A 482 -15.23 -9.11 -9.59
CA GLY A 482 -16.25 -9.65 -8.67
C GLY A 482 -15.78 -9.82 -7.22
N ALA A 483 -14.61 -9.30 -6.84
CA ALA A 483 -14.05 -9.44 -5.48
C ALA A 483 -14.58 -8.41 -4.48
N GLN A 484 -15.19 -7.32 -4.95
CA GLN A 484 -15.82 -6.30 -4.09
C GLN A 484 -14.88 -5.70 -3.03
N ILE A 485 -13.68 -5.26 -3.44
CA ILE A 485 -12.65 -4.65 -2.57
C ILE A 485 -13.03 -3.19 -2.20
N PHE A 486 -14.23 -3.02 -1.66
CA PHE A 486 -14.82 -1.73 -1.33
C PHE A 486 -15.66 -1.81 -0.06
N GLU A 487 -15.75 -0.70 0.66
CA GLU A 487 -16.77 -0.45 1.68
C GLU A 487 -17.76 0.60 1.18
N ALA A 488 -19.06 0.38 1.40
CA ALA A 488 -20.09 1.35 1.11
C ALA A 488 -20.35 2.25 2.33
N ILE A 489 -20.54 3.55 2.09
CA ILE A 489 -20.85 4.53 3.13
C ILE A 489 -22.15 5.26 2.78
N GLY A 490 -23.19 5.02 3.56
CA GLY A 490 -24.49 5.70 3.42
C GLY A 490 -25.41 5.05 2.39
N LEU A 491 -25.27 3.74 2.16
CA LEU A 491 -26.22 2.92 1.39
C LEU A 491 -26.97 2.00 2.35
N ASN A 492 -28.29 1.87 2.20
CA ASN A 492 -29.07 1.00 3.07
C ASN A 492 -28.83 -0.50 2.77
N HIS A 493 -29.08 -1.36 3.76
CA HIS A 493 -28.86 -2.80 3.59
C HIS A 493 -29.74 -3.42 2.50
N GLU A 494 -30.99 -2.96 2.32
CA GLU A 494 -31.87 -3.49 1.25
C GLU A 494 -31.24 -3.37 -0.15
N LEU A 495 -30.64 -2.21 -0.46
CA LEU A 495 -29.94 -1.98 -1.71
C LEU A 495 -28.68 -2.86 -1.80
N VAL A 496 -27.89 -2.92 -0.73
CA VAL A 496 -26.62 -3.66 -0.69
C VAL A 496 -26.87 -5.16 -0.82
N ASP A 497 -27.75 -5.74 -0.03
CA ASP A 497 -28.07 -7.16 -0.04
C ASP A 497 -28.57 -7.61 -1.40
N ARG A 498 -29.34 -6.77 -2.09
CA ARG A 498 -29.91 -7.08 -3.40
C ARG A 498 -28.91 -6.95 -4.55
N TYR A 499 -28.22 -5.81 -4.61
CA TYR A 499 -27.45 -5.42 -5.80
C TYR A 499 -25.92 -5.42 -5.60
N PHE A 500 -25.43 -5.41 -4.36
CA PHE A 500 -24.00 -5.39 -4.00
C PHE A 500 -23.69 -6.42 -2.90
N THR A 501 -24.30 -7.60 -2.99
CA THR A 501 -24.36 -8.60 -1.91
C THR A 501 -22.97 -8.91 -1.36
N GLY A 502 -22.78 -8.75 -0.05
CA GLY A 502 -21.51 -9.01 0.64
C GLY A 502 -20.63 -7.77 0.89
N THR A 503 -20.96 -6.62 0.30
CA THR A 503 -20.27 -5.36 0.61
C THR A 503 -20.64 -4.84 1.99
N ALA A 504 -19.66 -4.41 2.78
CA ALA A 504 -19.92 -3.79 4.09
C ALA A 504 -20.60 -2.42 3.93
N SER A 505 -21.66 -2.15 4.69
CA SER A 505 -22.31 -0.84 4.78
C SER A 505 -22.76 -0.55 6.22
N ARG A 506 -21.86 0.02 7.03
CA ARG A 506 -22.05 0.13 8.49
C ARG A 506 -22.99 1.24 8.93
N ILE A 507 -23.16 2.24 8.08
CA ILE A 507 -24.14 3.29 8.29
C ILE A 507 -25.15 3.17 7.18
N GLU A 508 -26.40 2.91 7.57
CA GLU A 508 -27.56 2.93 6.67
C GLU A 508 -27.59 4.23 5.86
N GLY A 509 -28.42 4.33 4.84
CA GLY A 509 -28.57 5.60 4.16
C GLY A 509 -29.57 5.55 3.03
N ILE A 510 -29.13 5.92 1.83
CA ILE A 510 -30.01 6.00 0.67
C ILE A 510 -30.33 4.62 0.09
N GLY A 511 -31.53 4.50 -0.47
CA GLY A 511 -31.97 3.30 -1.20
C GLY A 511 -32.05 3.54 -2.71
N ILE A 512 -32.69 2.60 -3.40
CA ILE A 512 -32.85 2.61 -4.86
C ILE A 512 -33.55 3.88 -5.37
N ARG A 513 -34.54 4.36 -4.61
CA ARG A 513 -35.36 5.52 -4.98
C ARG A 513 -34.54 6.81 -4.99
N GLU A 514 -33.72 7.04 -3.96
CA GLU A 514 -32.88 8.24 -3.87
C GLU A 514 -31.79 8.25 -4.97
N ILE A 515 -31.26 7.07 -5.34
CA ILE A 515 -30.34 6.93 -6.48
C ILE A 515 -31.04 7.30 -7.80
N GLY A 516 -32.31 6.89 -7.94
CA GLY A 516 -33.18 7.31 -9.05
C GLY A 516 -33.34 8.83 -9.10
N GLU A 517 -33.60 9.47 -7.95
CA GLU A 517 -33.73 10.93 -7.85
C GLU A 517 -32.42 11.66 -8.17
N GLU A 518 -31.25 11.19 -7.69
CA GLU A 518 -29.94 11.78 -8.05
C GLU A 518 -29.71 11.75 -9.56
N THR A 519 -30.06 10.63 -10.19
CA THR A 519 -29.96 10.45 -11.65
C THR A 519 -30.90 11.38 -12.40
N LEU A 520 -32.17 11.45 -11.99
CA LEU A 520 -33.16 12.31 -12.62
C LEU A 520 -32.90 13.81 -12.39
N ARG A 521 -32.22 14.20 -11.32
CA ARG A 521 -31.76 15.60 -11.12
C ARG A 521 -30.71 16.00 -12.15
N ARG A 522 -29.70 15.17 -12.36
CA ARG A 522 -28.67 15.41 -13.41
C ARG A 522 -29.30 15.40 -14.80
N HIS A 523 -30.18 14.44 -15.06
CA HIS A 523 -30.90 14.34 -16.32
C HIS A 523 -31.78 15.57 -16.60
N ARG A 524 -32.60 16.03 -15.63
CA ARG A 524 -33.39 17.26 -15.78
C ARG A 524 -32.52 18.47 -16.13
N MET A 525 -31.44 18.70 -15.39
CA MET A 525 -30.48 19.77 -15.71
C MET A 525 -29.91 19.66 -17.13
N ALA A 526 -29.74 18.43 -17.62
CA ALA A 526 -29.20 18.14 -18.93
C ALA A 526 -30.19 18.37 -20.08
N TYR A 527 -31.50 18.34 -19.84
CA TYR A 527 -32.54 18.45 -20.88
C TYR A 527 -33.46 19.68 -20.75
N GLU A 528 -33.43 20.37 -19.61
CA GLU A 528 -34.15 21.64 -19.45
C GLU A 528 -33.71 22.70 -20.49
N PRO A 529 -34.65 23.52 -21.01
CA PRO A 529 -34.33 24.60 -21.94
C PRO A 529 -33.33 25.58 -21.32
N ALA A 530 -32.20 25.78 -21.99
CA ALA A 530 -31.15 26.69 -21.54
C ALA A 530 -30.64 27.52 -22.73
N PRO A 531 -30.45 28.85 -22.58
CA PRO A 531 -29.94 29.71 -23.66
C PRO A 531 -28.53 29.31 -24.11
N ILE A 532 -27.69 28.89 -23.17
CA ILE A 532 -26.34 28.37 -23.42
C ILE A 532 -26.16 27.14 -22.54
N ARG A 533 -25.75 26.02 -23.13
CA ARG A 533 -25.52 24.77 -22.42
C ARG A 533 -24.03 24.65 -22.06
N GLN A 534 -23.73 24.61 -20.77
CA GLN A 534 -22.37 24.49 -20.24
C GLN A 534 -22.31 23.42 -19.16
N LEU A 535 -21.16 22.75 -19.05
CA LEU A 535 -20.91 21.84 -17.94
C LEU A 535 -20.80 22.63 -16.63
N ASP A 536 -21.16 21.97 -15.53
CA ASP A 536 -20.92 22.53 -14.21
C ASP A 536 -19.41 22.74 -13.99
N PHE A 537 -19.02 23.82 -13.32
CA PHE A 537 -17.62 24.12 -13.06
C PHE A 537 -16.94 23.14 -12.08
N GLY A 538 -17.73 22.35 -11.35
CA GLY A 538 -17.26 21.48 -10.29
C GLY A 538 -16.94 22.27 -9.02
N GLY A 539 -15.89 21.85 -8.31
CA GLY A 539 -15.48 22.42 -7.03
C GLY A 539 -15.33 21.37 -5.96
N GLU A 540 -14.94 20.16 -6.34
CA GLU A 540 -14.64 19.05 -5.44
C GLU A 540 -13.15 18.95 -5.16
N VAL A 541 -12.31 19.27 -6.14
CA VAL A 541 -10.85 19.26 -5.97
C VAL A 541 -10.40 20.57 -5.34
N HIS A 542 -10.88 21.70 -5.88
CA HIS A 542 -10.60 23.04 -5.37
C HIS A 542 -11.87 23.76 -4.94
N TYR A 543 -11.79 24.49 -3.82
CA TYR A 543 -12.87 25.35 -3.38
C TYR A 543 -13.28 26.36 -4.47
N ARG A 544 -14.58 26.43 -4.72
CA ARG A 544 -15.23 27.45 -5.56
C ARG A 544 -16.45 27.98 -4.84
N VAL A 545 -16.75 29.26 -5.03
CA VAL A 545 -17.89 29.92 -4.37
C VAL A 545 -19.24 29.27 -4.73
N GLN A 546 -19.38 28.79 -5.97
CA GLN A 546 -20.57 28.07 -6.47
C GLN A 546 -20.35 26.54 -6.57
N GLY A 547 -19.26 26.03 -5.99
CA GLY A 547 -18.87 24.63 -6.11
C GLY A 547 -19.46 23.73 -5.03
N GLU A 548 -18.82 22.60 -4.77
CA GLU A 548 -19.12 21.77 -3.60
C GLU A 548 -18.66 22.48 -2.32
N HIS A 549 -19.30 22.15 -1.20
CA HIS A 549 -18.89 22.67 0.09
C HIS A 549 -17.50 22.15 0.49
N HIS A 550 -16.69 23.01 1.11
CA HIS A 550 -15.41 22.65 1.72
C HIS A 550 -15.36 23.09 3.18
N ASN A 551 -14.93 22.18 4.07
CA ASN A 551 -14.74 22.48 5.48
C ASN A 551 -13.62 23.51 5.70
N TRP A 552 -12.63 23.59 4.79
CA TRP A 552 -11.67 24.68 4.74
C TRP A 552 -12.02 25.65 3.61
N ASN A 553 -12.46 26.84 4.00
CA ASN A 553 -12.82 27.93 3.09
C ASN A 553 -12.17 29.25 3.56
N PRO A 554 -12.17 30.31 2.73
CA PRO A 554 -11.49 31.56 3.07
C PRO A 554 -11.89 32.17 4.42
N GLU A 555 -13.17 32.04 4.81
CA GLU A 555 -13.66 32.57 6.08
C GLU A 555 -13.08 31.82 7.29
N THR A 556 -13.18 30.47 7.29
CA THR A 556 -12.61 29.63 8.35
C THR A 556 -11.09 29.78 8.48
N ILE A 557 -10.37 29.88 7.34
CA ILE A 557 -8.92 30.07 7.31
C ILE A 557 -8.54 31.41 7.93
N SER A 558 -9.18 32.50 7.48
CA SER A 558 -8.86 33.85 7.95
C SER A 558 -9.13 34.02 9.45
N LYS A 559 -10.27 33.52 9.95
CA LYS A 559 -10.59 33.63 11.38
C LYS A 559 -9.62 32.85 12.26
N LEU A 560 -9.24 31.63 11.86
CA LEU A 560 -8.27 30.84 12.62
C LEU A 560 -6.90 31.53 12.68
N GLN A 561 -6.41 32.03 11.53
CA GLN A 561 -5.15 32.77 11.47
C GLN A 561 -5.18 34.01 12.36
N HIS A 562 -6.20 34.87 12.23
CA HIS A 562 -6.33 36.06 13.05
C HIS A 562 -6.39 35.73 14.55
N ALA A 563 -7.22 34.77 14.96
CA ALA A 563 -7.37 34.38 16.37
C ALA A 563 -6.02 33.98 16.99
N THR A 564 -5.21 33.22 16.27
CA THR A 564 -3.93 32.70 16.77
C THR A 564 -2.80 33.72 16.72
N GLN A 565 -2.81 34.64 15.75
CA GLN A 565 -1.82 35.72 15.64
C GLN A 565 -2.05 36.82 16.67
N SER A 566 -3.31 37.19 16.94
CA SER A 566 -3.65 38.18 17.97
C SER A 566 -3.83 37.58 19.36
N ASN A 567 -3.74 36.25 19.49
CA ASN A 567 -4.10 35.50 20.69
C ASN A 567 -5.48 35.91 21.24
N ASP A 568 -6.50 35.93 20.37
CA ASP A 568 -7.88 36.33 20.70
C ASP A 568 -8.83 35.12 20.78
N PRO A 569 -9.22 34.69 22.01
CA PRO A 569 -10.18 33.61 22.21
C PRO A 569 -11.56 33.88 21.60
N LYS A 570 -11.97 35.15 21.47
CA LYS A 570 -13.28 35.50 20.91
C LYS A 570 -13.33 35.15 19.42
N THR A 571 -12.33 35.56 18.65
CA THR A 571 -12.23 35.19 17.23
C THR A 571 -12.08 33.68 17.06
N TYR A 572 -11.39 32.97 17.97
CA TYR A 572 -11.37 31.50 17.95
C TYR A 572 -12.77 30.90 18.14
N LYS A 573 -13.57 31.41 19.08
CA LYS A 573 -14.95 30.94 19.27
C LYS A 573 -15.83 31.17 18.05
N GLU A 574 -15.61 32.26 17.30
CA GLU A 574 -16.29 32.48 16.01
C GLU A 574 -15.84 31.45 14.96
N PHE A 575 -14.55 31.15 14.87
CA PHE A 575 -14.03 30.08 14.01
C PHE A 575 -14.64 28.72 14.39
N ALA A 576 -14.60 28.36 15.68
CA ALA A 576 -15.13 27.10 16.19
C ALA A 576 -16.63 27.00 15.93
N ALA A 577 -17.39 28.10 16.09
CA ALA A 577 -18.80 28.15 15.74
C ALA A 577 -19.03 27.90 14.24
N LEU A 578 -18.25 28.51 13.33
CA LEU A 578 -18.40 28.26 11.89
C LEU A 578 -18.08 26.83 11.46
N VAL A 579 -17.13 26.18 12.14
CA VAL A 579 -16.76 24.78 11.89
C VAL A 579 -17.78 23.82 12.52
N ASN A 580 -18.27 24.13 13.72
CA ASN A 580 -19.18 23.29 14.50
C ASN A 580 -20.67 23.55 14.22
N ASP A 581 -21.05 24.60 13.47
CA ASP A 581 -22.44 24.87 13.06
C ASP A 581 -22.91 23.89 11.99
N GLU A 582 -23.08 22.65 12.44
CA GLU A 582 -23.45 21.47 11.67
C GLU A 582 -24.94 21.45 11.32
N SER A 583 -25.75 22.30 11.99
CA SER A 583 -27.19 22.41 11.79
C SER A 583 -27.59 22.76 10.35
N LYS A 584 -26.68 23.41 9.60
CA LYS A 584 -26.89 23.85 8.20
C LYS A 584 -26.01 23.16 7.15
N ARG A 585 -24.93 22.48 7.53
CA ARG A 585 -23.82 22.14 6.59
C ARG A 585 -23.51 20.63 6.47
N ARG A 586 -23.78 19.85 7.54
CA ARG A 586 -23.73 18.36 7.61
C ARG A 586 -22.65 17.69 6.74
N SER A 587 -21.36 18.05 6.87
CA SER A 587 -20.32 17.53 5.96
C SER A 587 -19.72 16.17 6.35
N ASN A 588 -19.76 15.79 7.63
CA ASN A 588 -19.07 14.62 8.17
C ASN A 588 -19.95 13.87 9.21
N ILE A 589 -19.51 12.70 9.68
CA ILE A 589 -20.29 11.86 10.60
C ILE A 589 -20.44 12.52 11.98
N ARG A 590 -19.36 13.08 12.54
CA ARG A 590 -19.42 13.87 13.78
C ARG A 590 -20.38 15.06 13.72
N GLY A 591 -20.62 15.54 12.51
CA GLY A 591 -21.73 16.38 12.02
C GLY A 591 -23.10 16.09 12.63
N LEU A 592 -23.34 14.82 12.88
CA LEU A 592 -24.64 14.27 13.23
C LEU A 592 -24.70 13.84 14.70
N LEU A 593 -23.64 14.08 15.48
CA LEU A 593 -23.52 13.65 16.86
C LEU A 593 -23.71 14.82 17.82
N GLU A 594 -24.77 14.76 18.62
CA GLU A 594 -25.02 15.73 19.67
C GLU A 594 -24.46 15.24 21.01
N ILE A 595 -23.77 16.13 21.71
CA ILE A 595 -23.20 15.87 23.04
C ILE A 595 -24.26 16.14 24.11
N LYS A 596 -24.56 15.13 24.94
CA LYS A 596 -25.49 15.26 26.07
C LYS A 596 -24.82 16.01 27.22
N THR A 597 -25.37 17.16 27.58
CA THR A 597 -24.91 17.99 28.70
C THR A 597 -25.76 17.78 29.96
N LEU A 598 -25.22 18.16 31.12
CA LEU A 598 -25.97 18.26 32.36
C LEU A 598 -26.89 19.48 32.34
N PRO A 599 -28.03 19.45 33.08
CA PRO A 599 -28.85 20.64 33.30
C PRO A 599 -28.09 21.77 33.99
N GLN A 600 -27.18 21.42 34.90
CA GLN A 600 -26.25 22.35 35.55
C GLN A 600 -24.81 21.86 35.35
N PRO A 601 -23.98 22.57 34.57
CA PRO A 601 -22.56 22.29 34.43
C PRO A 601 -21.81 22.37 35.77
N ILE A 602 -20.71 21.62 35.89
CA ILE A 602 -19.79 21.82 37.03
C ILE A 602 -18.96 23.10 36.83
N PRO A 603 -18.43 23.70 37.90
CA PRO A 603 -17.51 24.83 37.78
C PRO A 603 -16.25 24.47 36.96
N LEU A 604 -15.80 25.38 36.10
CA LEU A 604 -14.66 25.13 35.19
C LEU A 604 -13.34 24.95 35.95
N GLU A 605 -13.25 25.51 37.15
CA GLU A 605 -12.12 25.44 38.07
C GLU A 605 -11.91 24.01 38.62
N GLU A 606 -12.97 23.18 38.63
CA GLU A 606 -12.88 21.77 39.03
C GLU A 606 -12.36 20.86 37.91
N VAL A 607 -12.41 21.34 36.66
CA VAL A 607 -11.88 20.63 35.49
C VAL A 607 -10.36 20.79 35.45
N GLU A 608 -9.65 19.70 35.18
CA GLU A 608 -8.19 19.75 35.04
C GLU A 608 -7.73 20.85 34.05
N PRO A 609 -6.59 21.51 34.29
CA PRO A 609 -6.20 22.70 33.53
C PRO A 609 -5.78 22.36 32.09
N ALA A 610 -5.93 23.31 31.16
CA ALA A 610 -5.60 23.11 29.73
C ALA A 610 -4.17 22.60 29.51
N LYS A 611 -3.21 23.00 30.35
CA LYS A 611 -1.81 22.54 30.31
C LYS A 611 -1.65 21.01 30.44
N GLU A 612 -2.61 20.31 31.03
CA GLU A 612 -2.62 18.84 31.10
C GLU A 612 -3.28 18.23 29.86
N ILE A 613 -4.30 18.89 29.30
CA ILE A 613 -5.00 18.43 28.10
C ILE A 613 -4.12 18.54 26.86
N VAL A 614 -3.36 19.64 26.69
CA VAL A 614 -2.48 19.84 25.53
C VAL A 614 -1.40 18.76 25.37
N LYS A 615 -1.05 18.04 26.45
CA LYS A 615 -0.11 16.90 26.40
C LYS A 615 -0.65 15.72 25.59
N ARG A 616 -1.97 15.66 25.38
CA ARG A 616 -2.64 14.67 24.54
C ARG A 616 -2.63 15.04 23.06
N PHE A 617 -2.19 16.26 22.72
CA PHE A 617 -2.19 16.75 21.35
C PHE A 617 -0.85 16.45 20.67
N THR A 618 -0.95 16.00 19.43
CA THR A 618 0.20 15.76 18.56
C THR A 618 0.08 16.60 17.29
N THR A 619 1.19 17.09 16.77
CA THR A 619 1.21 17.51 15.36
C THR A 619 1.47 16.30 14.49
N GLY A 620 0.60 16.06 13.51
CA GLY A 620 0.65 14.85 12.71
C GLY A 620 1.90 14.76 11.84
N ALA A 621 2.22 13.54 11.40
CA ALA A 621 3.43 13.19 10.68
C ALA A 621 3.54 13.88 9.31
N MET A 622 4.29 14.99 9.24
CA MET A 622 4.53 15.77 8.02
C MET A 622 6.04 15.81 7.76
N SER A 623 6.48 15.28 6.62
CA SER A 623 7.92 15.12 6.37
C SER A 623 8.60 16.44 6.06
N PHE A 624 9.82 16.62 6.59
CA PHE A 624 10.78 17.54 5.99
C PHE A 624 11.05 17.06 4.56
N GLY A 625 10.72 17.89 3.57
CA GLY A 625 10.53 17.47 2.18
C GLY A 625 9.12 17.79 1.68
N ALA A 626 8.07 17.36 2.37
CA ALA A 626 6.72 17.84 2.06
C ALA A 626 6.56 19.30 2.47
N ILE A 627 7.01 19.64 3.68
CA ILE A 627 7.05 21.00 4.22
C ILE A 627 8.51 21.50 4.35
N SER A 628 8.65 22.82 4.45
CA SER A 628 9.91 23.54 4.61
C SER A 628 10.52 23.30 5.98
N LYS A 629 11.81 23.64 6.13
CA LYS A 629 12.54 23.51 7.40
C LYS A 629 11.90 24.41 8.47
N GLU A 630 11.52 25.61 8.07
CA GLU A 630 10.95 26.65 8.93
C GLU A 630 9.61 26.20 9.55
N ALA A 631 8.69 25.68 8.72
CA ALA A 631 7.41 25.13 9.20
C ALA A 631 7.65 23.91 10.12
N HIS A 632 8.52 22.98 9.70
CA HIS A 632 8.76 21.76 10.47
C HIS A 632 9.36 22.04 11.86
N GLU A 633 10.34 22.94 11.95
CA GLU A 633 10.97 23.34 13.22
C GLU A 633 10.02 24.16 14.10
N THR A 634 9.19 25.02 13.49
CA THR A 634 8.17 25.81 14.22
C THR A 634 7.20 24.92 14.99
N LEU A 635 6.67 23.88 14.32
CA LEU A 635 5.82 22.89 14.97
C LEU A 635 6.53 22.16 16.11
N ALA A 636 7.79 21.77 15.92
CA ALA A 636 8.54 21.05 16.96
C ALA A 636 8.76 21.92 18.21
N ILE A 637 9.18 23.17 18.03
CA ILE A 637 9.37 24.12 19.14
C ILE A 637 8.04 24.32 19.88
N ALA A 638 6.94 24.59 19.16
CA ALA A 638 5.63 24.83 19.76
C ALA A 638 5.15 23.64 20.60
N MET A 639 5.24 22.42 20.07
CA MET A 639 4.78 21.22 20.77
C MET A 639 5.65 20.90 21.99
N ASN A 640 6.96 21.08 21.89
CA ASN A 640 7.88 20.88 23.01
C ASN A 640 7.62 21.87 24.16
N ARG A 641 7.30 23.14 23.86
CA ARG A 641 6.96 24.15 24.87
C ARG A 641 5.72 23.80 25.70
N ILE A 642 4.72 23.19 25.07
CA ILE A 642 3.43 22.85 25.74
C ILE A 642 3.42 21.43 26.31
N GLY A 643 4.50 20.66 26.15
CA GLY A 643 4.58 19.26 26.57
C GLY A 643 3.73 18.30 25.72
N GLY A 644 3.25 18.75 24.56
CA GLY A 644 2.67 17.88 23.54
C GLY A 644 3.77 17.22 22.70
N LYS A 645 3.41 16.66 21.54
CA LYS A 645 4.38 15.92 20.70
C LYS A 645 4.32 16.36 19.24
N SER A 646 5.46 16.64 18.62
CA SER A 646 5.56 16.76 17.17
C SER A 646 6.11 15.47 16.55
N ASN A 647 5.84 15.28 15.25
CA ASN A 647 6.22 14.08 14.51
C ASN A 647 7.08 14.43 13.28
N THR A 648 8.18 13.69 13.08
CA THR A 648 9.10 13.93 11.96
C THR A 648 8.48 13.74 10.58
N GLY A 649 7.46 12.90 10.46
CA GLY A 649 7.10 12.28 9.19
C GLY A 649 8.21 11.40 8.62
N GLU A 650 8.02 10.92 7.40
CA GLU A 650 8.90 9.97 6.71
C GLU A 650 10.21 10.57 6.16
N GLY A 651 10.57 11.80 6.55
CA GLY A 651 11.63 12.58 5.90
C GLY A 651 13.03 12.44 6.48
N GLY A 652 13.19 11.71 7.59
CA GLY A 652 14.34 11.83 8.47
C GLY A 652 14.30 13.13 9.29
N GLU A 653 15.33 13.34 10.11
CA GLU A 653 15.48 14.57 10.90
C GLU A 653 16.96 14.94 11.01
N ASP A 654 17.25 16.24 10.94
CA ASP A 654 18.61 16.77 11.04
C ASP A 654 19.17 16.56 12.46
N PRO A 655 20.33 15.88 12.63
CA PRO A 655 20.92 15.63 13.95
C PRO A 655 21.22 16.89 14.76
N GLU A 656 21.41 18.04 14.12
CA GLU A 656 21.59 19.34 14.80
C GLU A 656 20.40 19.69 15.70
N ARG A 657 19.20 19.20 15.37
CA ARG A 657 17.96 19.47 16.11
C ARG A 657 17.91 18.74 17.46
N PHE A 658 18.76 17.74 17.68
CA PHE A 658 18.75 16.93 18.90
C PHE A 658 19.38 17.67 20.08
N VAL A 659 20.08 18.79 19.80
CA VAL A 659 20.63 19.68 20.82
C VAL A 659 19.63 20.83 21.08
N PRO A 660 19.25 21.09 22.34
CA PRO A 660 18.45 22.26 22.69
C PRO A 660 19.13 23.58 22.30
N LEU A 661 18.34 24.58 21.95
CA LEU A 661 18.80 25.93 21.66
C LEU A 661 19.25 26.65 22.95
N PRO A 662 20.08 27.71 22.85
CA PRO A 662 20.53 28.48 24.00
C PRO A 662 19.40 29.09 24.86
N ASN A 663 18.22 29.32 24.27
CA ASN A 663 17.05 29.85 24.98
C ASN A 663 16.21 28.75 25.68
N GLY A 664 16.61 27.48 25.60
CA GLY A 664 15.91 26.35 26.19
C GLY A 664 14.88 25.67 25.26
N ASP A 665 14.59 26.24 24.09
CA ASP A 665 13.71 25.59 23.11
C ASP A 665 14.37 24.34 22.51
N SER A 666 13.56 23.37 22.11
CA SER A 666 14.04 22.20 21.38
C SER A 666 13.37 22.11 20.02
N LYS A 667 14.20 21.90 18.99
CA LYS A 667 13.75 21.60 17.61
C LYS A 667 13.54 20.09 17.39
N ASN A 668 13.91 19.23 18.34
CA ASN A 668 13.79 17.79 18.20
C ASN A 668 12.32 17.38 18.20
N SER A 669 11.92 16.56 17.22
CA SER A 669 10.59 15.98 17.21
C SER A 669 10.50 14.85 18.22
N ALA A 670 9.47 14.86 19.07
CA ALA A 670 9.28 13.83 20.10
C ALA A 670 8.93 12.46 19.49
N ILE A 671 8.18 12.45 18.38
CA ILE A 671 7.79 11.25 17.65
C ILE A 671 8.64 11.15 16.38
N LYS A 672 9.27 10.00 16.19
CA LYS A 672 10.10 9.70 15.02
C LYS A 672 9.46 8.57 14.22
N GLN A 673 9.19 8.82 12.95
CA GLN A 673 8.48 7.89 12.09
C GLN A 673 9.43 6.91 11.37
N VAL A 674 9.08 5.63 11.41
CA VAL A 674 9.72 4.55 10.65
C VAL A 674 8.73 4.12 9.57
N ALA A 675 9.00 4.50 8.32
CA ALA A 675 8.18 4.22 7.14
C ALA A 675 8.93 3.33 6.13
N SER A 676 8.25 2.80 5.12
CA SER A 676 8.75 1.81 4.16
C SER A 676 10.07 2.17 3.44
N ALA A 677 10.37 3.44 3.20
CA ALA A 677 11.64 3.81 2.55
C ALA A 677 12.84 3.90 3.51
N ARG A 678 12.61 3.88 4.83
CA ARG A 678 13.62 4.05 5.89
C ARG A 678 14.49 5.30 5.73
N PHE A 679 13.96 6.37 5.14
CA PHE A 679 14.70 7.62 4.96
C PHE A 679 15.13 8.20 6.30
N GLY A 680 16.45 8.41 6.45
CA GLY A 680 17.05 9.01 7.64
C GLY A 680 16.93 8.17 8.92
N VAL A 681 16.51 6.90 8.83
CA VAL A 681 16.35 6.02 10.00
C VAL A 681 17.71 5.42 10.37
N THR A 682 18.39 6.07 11.32
CA THR A 682 19.68 5.63 11.87
C THR A 682 19.55 5.32 13.37
N THR A 683 20.52 4.63 13.98
CA THR A 683 20.54 4.43 15.44
C THR A 683 20.50 5.75 16.20
N ASP A 684 21.21 6.77 15.70
CA ASP A 684 21.20 8.12 16.31
C ASP A 684 19.83 8.78 16.23
N TYR A 685 19.14 8.63 15.11
CA TYR A 685 17.76 9.06 14.97
C TYR A 685 16.86 8.35 15.99
N LEU A 686 16.92 7.02 16.07
CA LEU A 686 16.03 6.20 16.92
C LEU A 686 16.18 6.50 18.42
N VAL A 687 17.41 6.69 18.93
CA VAL A 687 17.64 6.94 20.37
C VAL A 687 17.18 8.33 20.84
N HIS A 688 16.95 9.29 19.93
CA HIS A 688 16.45 10.63 20.27
C HIS A 688 14.93 10.76 20.20
N ALA A 689 14.21 9.63 20.07
CA ALA A 689 12.75 9.58 20.09
C ALA A 689 12.22 9.38 21.53
N ARG A 690 11.07 10.01 21.82
CA ARG A 690 10.19 9.57 22.93
C ARG A 690 9.19 8.51 22.47
N GLU A 691 8.86 8.53 21.18
CA GLU A 691 7.94 7.58 20.57
C GLU A 691 8.42 7.27 19.15
N LEU A 692 8.45 5.99 18.79
CA LEU A 692 8.77 5.50 17.45
C LEU A 692 7.48 5.05 16.76
N GLN A 693 7.11 5.72 15.66
CA GLN A 693 5.87 5.44 14.95
C GLN A 693 6.13 4.61 13.69
N ILE A 694 5.64 3.36 13.68
CA ILE A 694 5.56 2.53 12.47
C ILE A 694 4.42 3.05 11.60
N LYS A 695 4.73 3.53 10.40
CA LYS A 695 3.74 4.06 9.47
C LYS A 695 3.28 2.98 8.48
N MET A 696 2.20 2.28 8.79
CA MET A 696 1.61 1.32 7.85
C MET A 696 0.91 2.04 6.69
N ALA A 697 0.13 3.06 7.00
CA ALA A 697 -0.64 3.80 6.00
C ALA A 697 -0.91 5.25 6.42
N GLN A 698 -1.49 6.05 5.50
CA GLN A 698 -2.00 7.39 5.78
C GLN A 698 -3.32 7.61 5.02
N GLY A 699 -4.26 8.36 5.62
CA GLY A 699 -5.63 8.49 5.07
C GLY A 699 -5.71 9.01 3.63
N ALA A 700 -4.80 9.89 3.21
CA ALA A 700 -4.80 10.45 1.86
C ALA A 700 -4.34 9.48 0.74
N LYS A 701 -3.72 8.35 1.11
CA LYS A 701 -3.20 7.33 0.21
C LYS A 701 -2.90 6.03 0.94
N PRO A 702 -3.94 5.35 1.44
CA PRO A 702 -3.74 4.06 2.06
C PRO A 702 -3.40 2.99 1.00
N GLY A 703 -2.64 1.98 1.39
CA GLY A 703 -2.11 0.94 0.48
C GLY A 703 -1.01 1.42 -0.48
N GLU A 704 -0.46 2.62 -0.28
CA GLU A 704 0.57 3.23 -1.14
C GLU A 704 1.73 3.85 -0.35
N GLY A 705 2.86 4.06 -1.04
CA GLY A 705 4.05 4.68 -0.48
C GLY A 705 4.02 6.22 -0.40
N GLY A 706 4.92 6.75 0.43
CA GLY A 706 5.31 8.16 0.44
C GLY A 706 5.74 8.66 -0.94
N GLN A 707 5.46 9.94 -1.26
CA GLN A 707 5.82 10.55 -2.54
C GLN A 707 6.42 11.93 -2.29
N LEU A 708 7.62 12.15 -2.80
CA LEU A 708 8.25 13.46 -2.86
C LEU A 708 8.73 13.74 -4.30
N PRO A 709 8.13 14.72 -5.00
CA PRO A 709 8.54 15.09 -6.35
C PRO A 709 10.03 15.44 -6.43
N GLY A 710 10.72 15.04 -7.50
CA GLY A 710 12.19 15.18 -7.62
C GLY A 710 12.67 16.64 -7.56
N HIS A 711 11.88 17.58 -8.08
CA HIS A 711 12.17 19.02 -8.01
C HIS A 711 12.03 19.62 -6.59
N LYS A 712 11.61 18.83 -5.59
CA LYS A 712 11.64 19.15 -4.16
C LYS A 712 12.81 18.48 -3.41
N VAL A 713 13.57 17.64 -4.09
CA VAL A 713 14.71 16.91 -3.51
C VAL A 713 15.97 17.71 -3.80
N ASP A 714 16.20 18.76 -3.02
CA ASP A 714 17.44 19.51 -3.05
C ASP A 714 18.59 18.73 -2.37
N GLU A 715 19.80 19.30 -2.38
CA GLU A 715 20.99 18.69 -1.76
C GLU A 715 20.82 18.41 -0.25
N THR A 716 20.06 19.24 0.46
CA THR A 716 19.83 19.07 1.91
C THR A 716 18.90 17.88 2.15
N ILE A 717 17.80 17.81 1.42
CA ILE A 717 16.84 16.70 1.48
C ILE A 717 17.52 15.39 1.06
N ALA A 718 18.26 15.41 -0.05
CA ALA A 718 18.98 14.24 -0.54
C ALA A 718 19.98 13.71 0.50
N LYS A 719 20.75 14.60 1.14
CA LYS A 719 21.69 14.24 2.20
C LYS A 719 21.01 13.56 3.39
N LEU A 720 19.93 14.15 3.92
CA LEU A 720 19.23 13.60 5.10
C LEU A 720 18.54 12.27 4.80
N ARG A 721 18.09 12.08 3.56
CA ARG A 721 17.42 10.85 3.13
C ARG A 721 18.40 9.80 2.59
N TYR A 722 19.69 10.09 2.52
CA TYR A 722 20.70 9.24 1.87
C TYR A 722 20.27 8.85 0.45
N ALA A 723 19.85 9.87 -0.30
CA ALA A 723 19.29 9.76 -1.65
C ALA A 723 20.06 10.65 -2.64
N THR A 724 19.64 10.62 -3.91
CA THR A 724 20.25 11.39 -4.99
C THR A 724 19.48 12.71 -5.24
N PRO A 725 20.15 13.87 -5.27
CA PRO A 725 19.51 15.16 -5.56
C PRO A 725 18.75 15.17 -6.89
N GLY A 726 17.60 15.84 -6.93
CA GLY A 726 16.75 15.99 -8.11
C GLY A 726 15.92 14.76 -8.49
N VAL A 727 16.15 13.60 -7.86
CA VAL A 727 15.45 12.36 -8.17
C VAL A 727 14.16 12.25 -7.37
N GLN A 728 13.07 11.84 -8.03
CA GLN A 728 11.79 11.62 -7.37
C GLN A 728 11.87 10.44 -6.39
N LEU A 729 11.38 10.66 -5.17
CA LEU A 729 11.35 9.62 -4.13
C LEU A 729 9.93 9.09 -4.00
N ILE A 730 9.69 7.92 -4.60
CA ILE A 730 8.49 7.11 -4.38
C ILE A 730 8.90 5.98 -3.44
N SER A 731 8.32 5.95 -2.25
CA SER A 731 8.59 4.87 -1.30
C SER A 731 7.91 3.59 -1.75
N PRO A 732 8.43 2.40 -1.40
CA PRO A 732 7.68 1.16 -1.57
C PRO A 732 6.32 1.26 -0.86
N PRO A 733 5.23 0.74 -1.42
CA PRO A 733 3.96 0.64 -0.70
C PRO A 733 4.07 -0.19 0.59
N PRO A 734 4.66 -1.39 0.59
CA PRO A 734 4.81 -2.16 1.82
C PRO A 734 6.07 -1.79 2.58
N HIS A 735 6.05 -2.07 3.88
CA HIS A 735 7.27 -2.33 4.61
C HIS A 735 7.79 -3.71 4.21
N HIS A 736 9.00 -3.81 3.62
CA HIS A 736 9.55 -5.11 3.19
C HIS A 736 9.94 -6.05 4.37
N ASP A 737 9.80 -5.56 5.59
CA ASP A 737 9.93 -6.30 6.86
C ASP A 737 8.59 -6.41 7.62
N ILE A 738 7.45 -6.19 6.94
CA ILE A 738 6.12 -6.43 7.48
C ILE A 738 5.23 -7.02 6.37
N TYR A 739 5.20 -8.35 6.27
CA TYR A 739 4.32 -9.09 5.35
C TYR A 739 3.18 -9.81 6.08
N SER A 740 3.14 -9.72 7.41
CA SER A 740 2.17 -10.35 8.29
C SER A 740 2.21 -9.69 9.69
N ILE A 741 1.31 -10.12 10.59
CA ILE A 741 1.24 -9.60 11.96
C ILE A 741 2.47 -9.98 12.80
N GLU A 742 3.04 -11.16 12.58
CA GLU A 742 4.26 -11.62 13.24
C GLU A 742 5.50 -10.81 12.82
N ASP A 743 5.55 -10.37 11.56
CA ASP A 743 6.61 -9.49 11.08
C ASP A 743 6.47 -8.07 11.67
N LEU A 744 5.23 -7.57 11.85
CA LEU A 744 5.00 -6.33 12.61
C LEU A 744 5.51 -6.49 14.05
N ALA A 745 5.22 -7.62 14.71
CA ALA A 745 5.72 -7.90 16.05
C ALA A 745 7.26 -7.92 16.09
N GLN A 746 7.92 -8.44 15.04
CA GLN A 746 9.38 -8.35 14.89
C GLN A 746 9.86 -6.89 14.79
N LEU A 747 9.23 -6.04 13.98
CA LEU A 747 9.64 -4.64 13.88
C LEU A 747 9.39 -3.89 15.20
N ILE A 748 8.28 -4.14 15.91
CA ILE A 748 8.04 -3.56 17.24
C ILE A 748 9.17 -3.96 18.19
N TYR A 749 9.54 -5.25 18.21
CA TYR A 749 10.65 -5.76 19.00
C TYR A 749 11.97 -5.08 18.59
N ASP A 750 12.26 -4.94 17.30
CA ASP A 750 13.47 -4.27 16.79
C ASP A 750 13.57 -2.81 17.26
N LEU A 751 12.49 -2.06 17.12
CA LEU A 751 12.44 -0.66 17.50
C LEU A 751 12.55 -0.49 19.02
N LYS A 752 11.92 -1.37 19.80
CA LYS A 752 12.07 -1.36 21.26
C LYS A 752 13.49 -1.72 21.71
N ASN A 753 14.19 -2.61 21.00
CA ASN A 753 15.61 -2.87 21.26
C ASN A 753 16.50 -1.67 20.85
N SER A 754 16.14 -0.95 19.80
CA SER A 754 16.87 0.25 19.34
C SER A 754 16.72 1.45 20.28
N ASN A 755 15.62 1.49 21.05
CA ASN A 755 15.40 2.48 22.09
C ASN A 755 14.44 1.90 23.16
N PRO A 756 14.97 1.29 24.23
CA PRO A 756 14.15 0.68 25.29
C PRO A 756 13.22 1.66 26.02
N GLU A 757 13.51 2.96 25.96
CA GLU A 757 12.76 4.01 26.65
C GLU A 757 11.60 4.56 25.81
N ALA A 758 11.64 4.43 24.48
CA ALA A 758 10.61 4.97 23.60
C ALA A 758 9.35 4.09 23.55
N ASP A 759 8.19 4.73 23.47
CA ASP A 759 6.94 4.04 23.17
C ASP A 759 6.88 3.66 21.67
N ILE A 760 6.29 2.53 21.33
CA ILE A 760 6.08 2.11 19.93
C ILE A 760 4.62 2.36 19.53
N SER A 761 4.41 3.17 18.49
CA SER A 761 3.08 3.42 17.92
C SER A 761 2.94 2.88 16.52
N VAL A 762 1.74 2.40 16.16
CA VAL A 762 1.42 1.91 14.82
C VAL A 762 0.33 2.79 14.21
N LYS A 763 0.64 3.44 13.09
CA LYS A 763 -0.30 4.28 12.35
C LYS A 763 -1.04 3.47 11.29
N LEU A 764 -2.33 3.25 11.54
CA LEU A 764 -3.30 2.59 10.66
C LEU A 764 -4.25 3.63 10.05
N VAL A 765 -5.00 3.22 9.04
CA VAL A 765 -6.06 4.03 8.43
C VAL A 765 -7.40 3.33 8.63
N ALA A 766 -8.44 4.11 8.90
CA ALA A 766 -9.78 3.58 9.06
C ALA A 766 -10.26 2.90 7.78
N GLU A 767 -10.77 1.68 7.94
CA GLU A 767 -11.55 0.87 7.00
C GLU A 767 -12.31 -0.19 7.83
N ILE A 768 -13.25 -0.91 7.23
CA ILE A 768 -13.85 -2.08 7.87
C ILE A 768 -12.78 -3.13 8.22
N GLY A 769 -12.81 -3.67 9.44
CA GLY A 769 -11.87 -4.67 9.91
C GLY A 769 -10.64 -4.10 10.63
N VAL A 770 -10.47 -2.77 10.66
CA VAL A 770 -9.36 -2.12 11.36
C VAL A 770 -9.35 -2.44 12.87
N GLY A 771 -10.51 -2.72 13.48
CA GLY A 771 -10.59 -3.13 14.87
C GLY A 771 -9.92 -4.48 15.13
N THR A 772 -10.09 -5.43 14.20
CA THR A 772 -9.40 -6.73 14.23
C THR A 772 -7.89 -6.56 14.06
N VAL A 773 -7.46 -5.69 13.13
CA VAL A 773 -6.05 -5.35 12.95
C VAL A 773 -5.47 -4.72 14.22
N ALA A 774 -6.19 -3.78 14.84
CA ALA A 774 -5.77 -3.14 16.09
C ALA A 774 -5.63 -4.13 17.26
N ALA A 775 -6.50 -5.14 17.33
CA ALA A 775 -6.34 -6.23 18.30
C ALA A 775 -5.07 -7.03 18.05
N GLY A 776 -4.74 -7.32 16.79
CA GLY A 776 -3.45 -7.88 16.39
C GLY A 776 -2.27 -7.00 16.82
N VAL A 777 -2.33 -5.69 16.54
CA VAL A 777 -1.30 -4.70 16.91
C VAL A 777 -1.07 -4.66 18.43
N SER A 778 -2.14 -4.73 19.23
CA SER A 778 -2.03 -4.81 20.70
C SER A 778 -1.35 -6.11 21.15
N LYS A 779 -1.69 -7.25 20.54
CA LYS A 779 -1.04 -8.54 20.81
C LYS A 779 0.43 -8.56 20.37
N ALA A 780 0.76 -7.85 19.30
CA ALA A 780 2.11 -7.61 18.80
C ALA A 780 2.93 -6.62 19.68
N LYS A 781 2.36 -6.20 20.82
CA LYS A 781 3.01 -5.39 21.87
C LYS A 781 3.20 -3.90 21.56
N ALA A 782 2.47 -3.33 20.60
CA ALA A 782 2.49 -1.87 20.44
C ALA A 782 1.94 -1.16 21.69
N ASP A 783 2.55 -0.04 22.06
CA ASP A 783 2.13 0.81 23.18
C ASP A 783 0.98 1.76 22.77
N LYS A 784 0.87 2.05 21.47
CA LYS A 784 -0.18 2.91 20.91
C LYS A 784 -0.59 2.49 19.50
N VAL A 785 -1.87 2.65 19.17
CA VAL A 785 -2.38 2.57 17.80
C VAL A 785 -3.01 3.91 17.41
N LEU A 786 -2.68 4.41 16.22
CA LEU A 786 -3.28 5.61 15.64
C LEU A 786 -4.24 5.20 14.53
N ILE A 787 -5.50 5.61 14.61
CA ILE A 787 -6.51 5.42 13.56
C ILE A 787 -6.69 6.75 12.80
N SER A 788 -6.14 6.81 11.59
CA SER A 788 -6.28 7.97 10.69
C SER A 788 -7.53 7.88 9.83
N GLY A 789 -8.28 8.98 9.71
CA GLY A 789 -9.40 9.09 8.76
C GLY A 789 -8.97 9.43 7.32
N ASP A 790 -9.81 9.10 6.35
CA ASP A 790 -9.66 9.39 4.91
C ASP A 790 -9.35 10.86 4.59
N SER A 791 -9.91 11.77 5.38
CA SER A 791 -9.74 13.22 5.23
C SER A 791 -8.35 13.77 5.60
N GLY A 792 -7.42 12.91 6.05
CA GLY A 792 -6.05 13.29 6.39
C GLY A 792 -5.30 14.00 5.26
N GLY A 793 -4.38 14.92 5.60
CA GLY A 793 -3.62 15.71 4.64
C GLY A 793 -2.44 14.96 3.97
N THR A 794 -1.96 15.48 2.84
CA THR A 794 -0.73 14.99 2.18
C THR A 794 -0.02 16.09 1.40
N GLY A 795 1.31 16.00 1.28
CA GLY A 795 2.09 16.88 0.41
C GLY A 795 1.99 16.51 -1.07
N ALA A 796 1.80 15.22 -1.39
CA ALA A 796 1.63 14.69 -2.72
C ALA A 796 0.96 13.29 -2.66
N SER A 797 -0.09 13.09 -3.46
CA SER A 797 -0.81 11.82 -3.58
C SER A 797 -1.60 11.77 -4.88
N PRO A 798 -1.84 10.59 -5.49
CA PRO A 798 -2.82 10.47 -6.55
C PRO A 798 -4.19 11.01 -6.11
N LEU A 799 -4.86 11.72 -7.01
CA LEU A 799 -6.15 12.34 -6.69
C LEU A 799 -7.22 11.30 -6.35
N SER A 800 -7.21 10.16 -7.03
CA SER A 800 -8.14 9.05 -6.78
C SER A 800 -8.03 8.56 -5.33
N SER A 801 -6.81 8.42 -4.81
CA SER A 801 -6.57 7.99 -3.43
C SER A 801 -7.03 9.00 -2.38
N ILE A 802 -6.86 10.30 -2.63
CA ILE A 802 -7.36 11.37 -1.73
C ILE A 802 -8.90 11.32 -1.63
N LYS A 803 -9.60 10.99 -2.72
CA LYS A 803 -11.06 11.03 -2.78
C LYS A 803 -11.73 9.72 -2.38
N TYR A 804 -11.09 8.59 -2.66
CA TYR A 804 -11.72 7.27 -2.59
C TYR A 804 -11.02 6.27 -1.66
N GLY A 805 -9.82 6.56 -1.15
CA GLY A 805 -9.10 5.67 -0.24
C GLY A 805 -9.48 5.87 1.23
N GLY A 806 -9.80 4.77 1.93
CA GLY A 806 -10.15 4.80 3.36
C GLY A 806 -11.49 5.44 3.67
N ILE A 807 -11.83 5.46 4.97
CA ILE A 807 -13.12 5.96 5.47
C ILE A 807 -12.93 7.01 6.59
N PRO A 808 -14.01 7.69 7.04
CA PRO A 808 -13.97 8.58 8.19
C PRO A 808 -13.50 7.89 9.47
N TRP A 809 -12.69 8.59 10.27
CA TRP A 809 -12.12 8.04 11.49
C TRP A 809 -13.19 7.67 12.53
N GLU A 810 -14.38 8.29 12.51
CA GLU A 810 -15.47 7.98 13.44
C GLU A 810 -15.85 6.49 13.40
N LEU A 811 -15.85 5.89 12.20
CA LEU A 811 -16.17 4.48 11.98
C LEU A 811 -15.03 3.58 12.49
N GLY A 812 -13.80 3.84 12.05
CA GLY A 812 -12.64 3.01 12.42
C GLY A 812 -12.28 3.13 13.91
N LEU A 813 -12.44 4.31 14.51
CA LEU A 813 -12.17 4.55 15.93
C LEU A 813 -13.17 3.81 16.81
N ALA A 814 -14.47 3.88 16.48
CA ALA A 814 -15.49 3.16 17.22
C ALA A 814 -15.29 1.63 17.11
N GLU A 815 -15.02 1.12 15.91
CA GLU A 815 -14.72 -0.31 15.72
C GLU A 815 -13.50 -0.76 16.53
N THR A 816 -12.43 0.05 16.52
CA THR A 816 -11.21 -0.20 17.31
C THR A 816 -11.50 -0.24 18.80
N GLN A 817 -12.21 0.76 19.32
CA GLN A 817 -12.61 0.81 20.72
C GLN A 817 -13.43 -0.42 21.11
N GLN A 818 -14.47 -0.72 20.33
CA GLN A 818 -15.37 -1.85 20.60
C GLN A 818 -14.60 -3.18 20.59
N THR A 819 -13.77 -3.42 19.57
CA THR A 819 -13.04 -4.67 19.40
C THR A 819 -11.99 -4.89 20.50
N LEU A 820 -11.23 -3.86 20.84
CA LEU A 820 -10.21 -3.95 21.90
C LEU A 820 -10.83 -4.20 23.28
N VAL A 821 -12.00 -3.61 23.56
CA VAL A 821 -12.73 -3.84 24.82
C VAL A 821 -13.30 -5.25 24.85
N LEU A 822 -13.96 -5.71 23.77
CA LEU A 822 -14.52 -7.07 23.67
C LEU A 822 -13.45 -8.16 23.88
N ASN A 823 -12.21 -7.90 23.47
CA ASN A 823 -11.09 -8.84 23.60
C ASN A 823 -10.25 -8.65 24.88
N ASN A 824 -10.63 -7.74 25.78
CA ASN A 824 -9.85 -7.38 26.97
C ASN A 824 -8.38 -7.00 26.64
N LEU A 825 -8.20 -6.24 25.55
CA LEU A 825 -6.91 -5.73 25.10
C LEU A 825 -6.78 -4.21 25.30
N ARG A 826 -7.91 -3.51 25.50
CA ARG A 826 -7.97 -2.04 25.56
C ARG A 826 -7.11 -1.42 26.66
N GLY A 827 -6.90 -2.13 27.78
CA GLY A 827 -6.11 -1.68 28.92
C GLY A 827 -4.60 -1.54 28.66
N ARG A 828 -4.09 -2.18 27.60
CA ARG A 828 -2.65 -2.30 27.31
C ARG A 828 -2.14 -1.37 26.22
N ILE A 829 -3.03 -0.66 25.54
CA ILE A 829 -2.69 0.11 24.35
C ILE A 829 -3.41 1.46 24.37
N ARG A 830 -2.69 2.55 24.09
CA ARG A 830 -3.32 3.85 23.86
C ARG A 830 -3.92 3.92 22.46
N VAL A 831 -5.04 4.61 22.31
CA VAL A 831 -5.66 4.86 21.01
C VAL A 831 -5.54 6.34 20.67
N GLU A 832 -4.94 6.66 19.53
CA GLU A 832 -4.88 8.02 18.95
C GLU A 832 -5.78 8.08 17.71
N THR A 833 -6.28 9.27 17.39
CA THR A 833 -6.93 9.50 16.09
C THR A 833 -6.50 10.83 15.47
N ASP A 834 -6.48 10.87 14.14
CA ASP A 834 -6.30 12.07 13.33
C ASP A 834 -7.25 12.05 12.12
N GLY A 835 -7.41 13.19 11.45
CA GLY A 835 -8.30 13.31 10.29
C GLY A 835 -9.16 14.57 10.35
N GLN A 836 -8.53 15.71 10.05
CA GLN A 836 -9.14 17.03 10.12
C GLN A 836 -9.87 17.35 11.43
N LEU A 837 -9.24 17.02 12.57
CA LEU A 837 -9.60 17.61 13.86
C LEU A 837 -9.22 19.10 13.81
N LYS A 838 -10.15 19.99 14.17
CA LYS A 838 -10.03 21.45 14.07
C LYS A 838 -10.39 22.17 15.36
N THR A 839 -11.33 21.63 16.15
CA THR A 839 -11.92 22.29 17.33
C THR A 839 -11.84 21.41 18.56
N GLY A 840 -12.11 21.99 19.74
CA GLY A 840 -12.26 21.22 20.98
C GLY A 840 -13.44 20.25 20.93
N ARG A 841 -14.51 20.59 20.20
CA ARG A 841 -15.62 19.65 19.97
C ARG A 841 -15.19 18.38 19.24
N ASP A 842 -14.36 18.50 18.20
CA ASP A 842 -13.82 17.33 17.48
C ASP A 842 -13.05 16.40 18.44
N VAL A 843 -12.21 16.98 19.32
CA VAL A 843 -11.46 16.23 20.35
C VAL A 843 -12.39 15.51 21.31
N VAL A 844 -13.44 16.18 21.78
CA VAL A 844 -14.41 15.59 22.71
C VAL A 844 -15.14 14.42 22.06
N ILE A 845 -15.60 14.55 20.82
CA ILE A 845 -16.27 13.46 20.11
C ILE A 845 -15.32 12.27 19.93
N ALA A 846 -14.08 12.51 19.50
CA ALA A 846 -13.07 11.47 19.39
C ALA A 846 -12.79 10.78 20.75
N ALA A 847 -12.73 11.54 21.85
CA ALA A 847 -12.56 10.97 23.19
C ALA A 847 -13.73 10.06 23.58
N LEU A 848 -14.96 10.52 23.39
CA LEU A 848 -16.18 9.76 23.69
C LEU A 848 -16.28 8.48 22.85
N LEU A 849 -15.72 8.47 21.64
CA LEU A 849 -15.61 7.28 20.78
C LEU A 849 -14.43 6.36 21.13
N GLY A 850 -13.47 6.79 21.98
CA GLY A 850 -12.44 5.91 22.54
C GLY A 850 -10.99 6.41 22.46
N ALA A 851 -10.73 7.57 21.82
CA ALA A 851 -9.37 8.10 21.68
C ALA A 851 -8.84 8.75 22.98
N GLU A 852 -7.53 8.66 23.18
CA GLU A 852 -6.79 9.24 24.32
C GLU A 852 -5.83 10.35 23.91
N GLU A 853 -5.36 10.31 22.66
CA GLU A 853 -4.47 11.28 22.03
C GLU A 853 -5.05 11.74 20.68
N PHE A 854 -4.70 12.96 20.24
CA PHE A 854 -5.36 13.63 19.10
C PHE A 854 -4.33 14.29 18.18
N GLY A 855 -4.31 13.86 16.93
CA GLY A 855 -3.39 14.37 15.92
C GLY A 855 -3.96 15.50 15.07
N PHE A 856 -3.19 16.57 14.94
CA PHE A 856 -3.53 17.76 14.16
C PHE A 856 -2.47 18.05 13.09
N SER A 857 -2.87 18.17 11.83
CA SER A 857 -1.93 18.48 10.73
C SER A 857 -2.32 19.76 10.00
N THR A 858 -3.46 19.76 9.31
CA THR A 858 -3.86 20.89 8.46
C THR A 858 -4.13 22.18 9.26
N ALA A 859 -4.78 22.09 10.42
CA ALA A 859 -5.05 23.27 11.24
C ALA A 859 -3.76 23.96 11.72
N PRO A 860 -2.76 23.27 12.31
CA PRO A 860 -1.45 23.87 12.59
C PRO A 860 -0.77 24.48 11.37
N LEU A 861 -0.82 23.86 10.19
CA LEU A 861 -0.27 24.47 8.97
C LEU A 861 -1.01 25.75 8.56
N ILE A 862 -2.32 25.81 8.76
CA ILE A 862 -3.11 27.03 8.52
C ILE A 862 -2.71 28.13 9.50
N VAL A 863 -2.50 27.78 10.77
CA VAL A 863 -2.00 28.69 11.81
C VAL A 863 -0.61 29.24 11.46
N GLU A 864 0.25 28.42 10.85
CA GLU A 864 1.56 28.86 10.32
C GLU A 864 1.47 29.73 9.06
N GLY A 865 0.29 29.84 8.42
CA GLY A 865 0.04 30.72 7.28
C GLY A 865 -0.53 30.03 6.03
N CYS A 866 -0.86 28.74 6.07
CA CYS A 866 -1.40 28.05 4.89
C CYS A 866 -2.75 28.63 4.45
N ILE A 867 -2.87 28.97 3.17
CA ILE A 867 -4.08 29.53 2.54
C ILE A 867 -4.85 28.52 1.67
N MET A 868 -4.54 27.24 1.81
CA MET A 868 -5.24 26.13 1.15
C MET A 868 -5.31 26.14 -0.39
N MET A 869 -4.21 26.57 -1.01
CA MET A 869 -4.06 26.60 -2.48
C MET A 869 -3.90 25.22 -3.14
N ARG A 870 -3.58 24.17 -2.37
CA ARG A 870 -3.44 22.76 -2.84
C ARG A 870 -2.37 22.53 -3.93
N LYS A 871 -1.31 23.34 -3.90
CA LYS A 871 -0.13 23.22 -4.79
C LYS A 871 1.12 22.67 -4.08
N CYS A 872 0.95 21.92 -3.00
CA CYS A 872 2.07 21.45 -2.16
C CYS A 872 3.06 20.56 -2.94
N HIS A 873 2.54 19.82 -3.91
CA HIS A 873 3.28 18.92 -4.78
C HIS A 873 4.04 19.64 -5.92
N LEU A 874 3.75 20.93 -6.17
CA LEU A 874 4.35 21.69 -7.27
C LEU A 874 5.54 22.55 -6.85
N ASN A 875 5.92 22.52 -5.56
CA ASN A 875 6.97 23.37 -4.98
C ASN A 875 6.71 24.89 -5.07
N THR A 876 5.48 25.30 -5.37
CA THR A 876 5.11 26.71 -5.62
C THR A 876 4.26 27.30 -4.49
N CYS A 877 4.52 26.88 -3.25
CA CYS A 877 3.77 27.37 -2.09
C CYS A 877 4.02 28.88 -1.89
N PRO A 878 2.99 29.74 -1.97
CA PRO A 878 3.18 31.20 -1.95
C PRO A 878 3.57 31.76 -0.58
N VAL A 879 3.44 30.96 0.48
CA VAL A 879 3.63 31.34 1.89
C VAL A 879 4.78 30.58 2.56
N GLY A 880 5.66 29.94 1.78
CA GLY A 880 6.89 29.33 2.31
C GLY A 880 6.71 28.05 3.13
N ILE A 881 5.51 27.45 3.17
CA ILE A 881 5.24 26.22 3.96
C ILE A 881 5.60 24.95 3.19
N ALA A 882 5.01 24.71 2.03
CA ALA A 882 5.15 23.44 1.29
C ALA A 882 6.10 23.57 0.09
N THR A 883 7.26 24.20 0.28
CA THR A 883 8.24 24.51 -0.77
C THR A 883 9.68 24.46 -0.25
N HIS A 884 10.61 24.12 -1.13
CA HIS A 884 12.06 24.21 -0.92
C HIS A 884 12.72 25.30 -1.77
N ASP A 885 11.93 26.04 -2.57
CA ASP A 885 12.42 27.23 -3.25
C ASP A 885 12.83 28.28 -2.19
N PRO A 886 14.10 28.75 -2.17
CA PRO A 886 14.56 29.70 -1.17
C PRO A 886 13.81 31.03 -1.17
N ALA A 887 13.40 31.53 -2.34
CA ALA A 887 12.68 32.79 -2.48
C ALA A 887 11.24 32.67 -1.96
N LEU A 888 10.62 31.50 -2.09
CA LEU A 888 9.32 31.23 -1.50
C LEU A 888 9.40 30.93 0.00
N ARG A 889 10.43 30.22 0.46
CA ARG A 889 10.68 29.96 1.90
C ARG A 889 10.91 31.25 2.68
N ALA A 890 11.57 32.24 2.09
CA ALA A 890 11.75 33.57 2.68
C ALA A 890 10.42 34.29 2.99
N LYS A 891 9.29 33.82 2.45
CA LYS A 891 7.94 34.36 2.73
C LYS A 891 7.25 33.69 3.91
N PHE A 892 7.88 32.70 4.56
CA PHE A 892 7.32 32.05 5.74
C PHE A 892 7.31 33.02 6.93
N THR A 893 6.14 33.19 7.55
CA THR A 893 5.93 34.12 8.68
C THR A 893 5.38 33.45 9.93
N GLY A 894 5.15 32.13 9.90
CA GLY A 894 4.64 31.36 11.04
C GLY A 894 5.57 31.44 12.25
N GLN A 895 5.00 31.46 13.45
CA GLN A 895 5.73 31.54 14.72
C GLN A 895 5.23 30.46 15.68
N PRO A 896 6.10 29.90 16.55
CA PRO A 896 5.69 28.89 17.52
C PRO A 896 4.54 29.37 18.43
N GLU A 897 4.51 30.65 18.79
CA GLU A 897 3.52 31.27 19.67
C GLU A 897 2.09 31.17 19.10
N HIS A 898 1.93 31.25 17.77
CA HIS A 898 0.62 31.11 17.13
C HIS A 898 0.09 29.68 17.29
N VAL A 899 0.96 28.68 17.11
CA VAL A 899 0.65 27.26 17.25
C VAL A 899 0.34 26.92 18.72
N VAL A 900 1.11 27.47 19.66
CA VAL A 900 0.85 27.37 21.11
C VAL A 900 -0.54 27.93 21.44
N SER A 901 -0.86 29.12 20.96
CA SER A 901 -2.16 29.78 21.21
C SER A 901 -3.32 28.92 20.69
N TYR A 902 -3.19 28.37 19.48
CA TYR A 902 -4.19 27.44 18.90
C TYR A 902 -4.47 26.24 19.81
N PHE A 903 -3.44 25.54 20.26
CA PHE A 903 -3.64 24.35 21.09
C PHE A 903 -4.22 24.67 22.47
N PHE A 904 -3.88 25.82 23.05
CA PHE A 904 -4.54 26.27 24.28
C PHE A 904 -6.00 26.65 24.05
N PHE A 905 -6.37 27.26 22.92
CA PHE A 905 -7.77 27.50 22.58
C PHE A 905 -8.58 26.21 22.46
N VAL A 906 -8.03 25.22 21.74
CA VAL A 906 -8.65 23.88 21.62
C VAL A 906 -8.81 23.25 23.01
N ALA A 907 -7.76 23.28 23.84
CA ALA A 907 -7.80 22.71 25.19
C ALA A 907 -8.81 23.42 26.11
N GLU A 908 -8.95 24.75 26.02
CA GLU A 908 -9.98 25.46 26.79
C GLU A 908 -11.39 25.15 26.32
N GLU A 909 -11.61 25.04 25.00
CA GLU A 909 -12.90 24.57 24.49
C GLU A 909 -13.22 23.14 25.00
N VAL A 910 -12.23 22.25 25.05
CA VAL A 910 -12.40 20.90 25.66
C VAL A 910 -12.81 21.02 27.13
N ARG A 911 -12.18 21.90 27.91
CA ARG A 911 -12.54 22.09 29.34
C ARG A 911 -13.97 22.60 29.50
N GLU A 912 -14.40 23.53 28.64
CA GLU A 912 -15.79 24.00 28.63
C GLU A 912 -16.78 22.85 28.37
N TRP A 913 -16.45 21.92 27.46
CA TRP A 913 -17.28 20.73 27.20
C TRP A 913 -17.25 19.72 28.34
N MET A 914 -16.09 19.47 28.95
CA MET A 914 -15.94 18.63 30.14
C MET A 914 -16.84 19.13 31.28
N ALA A 915 -16.81 20.43 31.56
CA ALA A 915 -17.63 21.07 32.56
C ALA A 915 -19.14 20.88 32.28
N LYS A 916 -19.56 21.09 31.02
CA LYS A 916 -20.95 20.89 30.57
C LYS A 916 -21.43 19.44 30.70
N MET A 917 -20.54 18.45 30.55
CA MET A 917 -20.89 17.03 30.68
C MET A 917 -20.76 16.47 32.11
N GLY A 918 -20.07 17.20 32.99
CA GLY A 918 -19.83 16.83 34.39
C GLY A 918 -18.55 16.03 34.65
N PHE A 919 -17.55 16.12 33.76
CA PHE A 919 -16.27 15.41 33.91
C PHE A 919 -15.17 16.33 34.44
N ARG A 920 -14.42 15.86 35.44
CA ARG A 920 -13.30 16.62 36.04
C ARG A 920 -11.96 16.23 35.43
N LYS A 921 -11.83 14.97 35.02
CA LYS A 921 -10.65 14.40 34.37
C LYS A 921 -10.99 13.91 32.97
N PHE A 922 -10.08 14.12 32.02
CA PHE A 922 -10.24 13.75 30.62
C PHE A 922 -10.45 12.24 30.47
N ALA A 923 -9.72 11.45 31.28
CA ALA A 923 -9.83 10.00 31.30
C ALA A 923 -11.26 9.49 31.58
N GLU A 924 -12.07 10.25 32.34
CA GLU A 924 -13.46 9.87 32.67
C GLU A 924 -14.39 9.87 31.45
N MET A 925 -14.00 10.58 30.38
CA MET A 925 -14.77 10.69 29.14
C MET A 925 -14.51 9.56 28.15
N ILE A 926 -13.36 8.89 28.25
CA ILE A 926 -12.85 8.05 27.17
C ILE A 926 -13.76 6.83 26.97
N GLY A 927 -14.29 6.68 25.76
CA GLY A 927 -15.23 5.61 25.40
C GLY A 927 -16.64 5.77 25.99
N ARG A 928 -17.01 6.94 26.51
CA ARG A 928 -18.37 7.23 27.04
C ARG A 928 -19.36 7.60 25.93
N THR A 929 -19.58 6.68 24.99
CA THR A 929 -20.54 6.87 23.89
C THR A 929 -21.98 7.13 24.37
N ASP A 930 -22.32 6.79 25.62
CA ASP A 930 -23.60 7.13 26.27
C ASP A 930 -23.85 8.64 26.37
N LYS A 931 -22.79 9.46 26.30
CA LYS A 931 -22.86 10.93 26.26
C LYS A 931 -23.08 11.48 24.86
N LEU A 932 -23.18 10.63 23.83
CA LEU A 932 -23.54 11.01 22.48
C LEU A 932 -24.99 10.59 22.19
N ARG A 933 -25.66 11.35 21.32
CA ARG A 933 -26.88 10.93 20.65
C ARG A 933 -26.85 11.35 19.19
N SER A 934 -27.38 10.54 18.31
CA SER A 934 -27.56 10.92 16.91
C SER A 934 -28.63 11.99 16.80
N GLN A 935 -28.31 13.10 16.15
CA GLN A 935 -29.29 14.09 15.74
C GLN A 935 -29.99 13.56 14.49
N ARG A 936 -31.34 13.54 14.50
CA ARG A 936 -32.08 13.18 13.28
C ARG A 936 -31.81 14.23 12.21
N ALA A 937 -31.37 13.79 11.04
CA ALA A 937 -31.15 14.65 9.88
C ALA A 937 -32.48 15.07 9.21
N ILE A 938 -33.43 15.61 9.99
CA ILE A 938 -34.85 15.78 9.62
C ILE A 938 -35.03 16.55 8.29
N ASP A 939 -34.16 17.53 8.01
CA ASP A 939 -34.31 18.42 6.85
C ASP A 939 -33.53 18.03 5.57
N HIS A 940 -32.65 17.01 5.60
CA HIS A 940 -31.80 16.68 4.43
C HIS A 940 -32.31 15.44 3.69
N TRP A 941 -32.55 15.55 2.39
CA TRP A 941 -33.27 14.55 1.62
C TRP A 941 -32.58 13.17 1.53
N LYS A 942 -31.23 13.10 1.45
CA LYS A 942 -30.45 11.83 1.50
C LYS A 942 -30.16 11.31 2.91
N ALA A 943 -29.76 12.20 3.82
CA ALA A 943 -29.31 11.82 5.16
C ALA A 943 -30.41 11.32 6.11
N LYS A 944 -31.70 11.39 5.73
CA LYS A 944 -32.84 10.88 6.54
C LYS A 944 -32.71 9.41 6.92
N GLY A 945 -32.11 8.59 6.06
CA GLY A 945 -31.93 7.15 6.27
C GLY A 945 -30.68 6.75 7.06
N LEU A 946 -29.84 7.71 7.48
CA LEU A 946 -28.61 7.39 8.20
C LEU A 946 -28.90 6.84 9.61
N ASP A 947 -28.30 5.70 9.94
CA ASP A 947 -28.26 5.16 11.30
C ASP A 947 -26.80 5.08 11.80
N LEU A 948 -26.56 5.68 12.97
CA LEU A 948 -25.25 5.69 13.63
C LEU A 948 -25.25 4.83 14.91
N SER A 949 -26.30 4.05 15.17
CA SER A 949 -26.44 3.19 16.35
C SER A 949 -25.26 2.24 16.51
N ALA A 950 -24.76 1.67 15.41
CA ALA A 950 -23.59 0.79 15.39
C ALA A 950 -22.31 1.46 15.92
N ILE A 951 -22.11 2.74 15.63
CA ILE A 951 -20.95 3.53 16.09
C ILE A 951 -21.06 3.80 17.60
N LEU A 952 -22.28 4.05 18.09
CA LEU A 952 -22.52 4.43 19.49
C LEU A 952 -22.65 3.24 20.44
N LYS A 953 -22.69 2.01 19.92
CA LYS A 953 -22.84 0.78 20.71
C LYS A 953 -21.69 0.63 21.72
N GLN A 954 -22.05 0.37 22.98
CA GLN A 954 -21.10 0.00 24.02
C GLN A 954 -20.97 -1.53 24.08
N PRO A 955 -19.75 -2.08 24.13
CA PRO A 955 -19.54 -3.50 24.40
C PRO A 955 -20.14 -3.94 25.74
N GLU A 956 -20.81 -5.08 25.74
CA GLU A 956 -21.35 -5.71 26.96
C GLU A 956 -20.23 -6.52 27.64
N VAL A 957 -19.47 -5.86 28.51
CA VAL A 957 -18.35 -6.46 29.27
C VAL A 957 -18.45 -6.09 30.76
N GLY A 958 -17.76 -6.84 31.63
CA GLY A 958 -17.73 -6.57 33.07
C GLY A 958 -17.02 -5.25 33.43
N PRO A 959 -17.30 -4.66 34.61
CA PRO A 959 -16.73 -3.38 35.05
C PRO A 959 -15.20 -3.40 35.22
N GLU A 960 -14.60 -4.58 35.34
CA GLU A 960 -13.16 -4.81 35.39
C GLU A 960 -12.44 -4.58 34.06
N VAL A 961 -13.16 -4.62 32.94
CA VAL A 961 -12.56 -4.43 31.61
C VAL A 961 -12.33 -2.93 31.37
N PRO A 962 -11.08 -2.48 31.24
CA PRO A 962 -10.76 -1.06 31.09
C PRO A 962 -11.19 -0.53 29.71
N ARG A 963 -11.61 0.72 29.67
CA ARG A 963 -12.02 1.44 28.43
C ARG A 963 -10.92 2.28 27.80
N TYR A 964 -9.84 2.49 28.55
CA TYR A 964 -8.66 3.24 28.16
C TYR A 964 -7.39 2.56 28.68
N CYS A 965 -6.21 3.02 28.27
CA CYS A 965 -4.95 2.41 28.67
C CYS A 965 -4.67 2.63 30.17
N VAL A 966 -4.44 1.54 30.92
CA VAL A 966 -4.19 1.55 32.37
C VAL A 966 -2.92 0.80 32.77
N GLU A 967 -2.32 0.03 31.86
CA GLU A 967 -1.09 -0.72 32.09
C GLU A 967 -0.12 -0.58 30.91
N LYS A 968 1.18 -0.76 31.19
CA LYS A 968 2.23 -0.74 30.15
C LYS A 968 2.40 -2.12 29.53
N GLN A 969 2.80 -2.17 28.26
CA GLN A 969 3.15 -3.42 27.59
C GLN A 969 4.44 -4.02 28.18
N ASN A 970 4.46 -5.35 28.31
CA ASN A 970 5.70 -6.11 28.44
C ASN A 970 6.19 -6.52 27.06
N HIS A 971 7.31 -5.90 26.66
CA HIS A 971 7.97 -6.10 25.36
C HIS A 971 8.93 -7.30 25.33
N GLY A 972 9.08 -8.03 26.43
CA GLY A 972 9.92 -9.24 26.50
C GLY A 972 11.42 -8.98 26.43
N LEU A 973 11.87 -7.76 26.73
CA LEU A 973 13.29 -7.37 26.62
C LEU A 973 14.19 -8.03 27.67
N ASP A 974 13.65 -8.52 28.78
CA ASP A 974 14.44 -9.13 29.86
C ASP A 974 15.24 -10.37 29.36
N GLY A 975 14.74 -11.05 28.33
CA GLY A 975 15.39 -12.20 27.70
C GLY A 975 16.40 -11.85 26.59
N ALA A 976 16.60 -10.56 26.27
CA ALA A 976 17.50 -10.15 25.20
C ALA A 976 18.97 -10.42 25.58
N ILE A 977 19.70 -11.14 24.72
CA ILE A 977 21.12 -11.46 24.94
C ILE A 977 21.99 -10.21 25.03
N ASP A 978 21.55 -9.10 24.44
CA ASP A 978 22.27 -7.83 24.44
C ASP A 978 22.54 -7.27 25.83
N TRP A 979 21.72 -7.54 26.84
CA TRP A 979 22.03 -7.11 28.21
C TRP A 979 23.34 -7.72 28.70
N LYS A 980 23.54 -9.01 28.42
CA LYS A 980 24.81 -9.69 28.68
C LYS A 980 25.94 -9.12 27.81
N LEU A 981 25.67 -8.78 26.54
CA LEU A 981 26.69 -8.16 25.68
C LEU A 981 27.15 -6.81 26.22
N ILE A 982 26.23 -5.97 26.72
CA ILE A 982 26.53 -4.67 27.33
C ILE A 982 27.42 -4.85 28.56
N GLU A 983 27.08 -5.81 29.43
CA GLU A 983 27.89 -6.12 30.61
C GLU A 983 29.33 -6.52 30.24
N LEU A 984 29.47 -7.44 29.28
CA LEU A 984 30.77 -7.92 28.81
C LEU A 984 31.56 -6.84 28.04
N CYS A 985 30.87 -5.93 27.35
CA CYS A 985 31.47 -4.87 26.55
C CYS A 985 31.64 -3.54 27.31
N LYS A 986 31.33 -3.49 28.61
CA LYS A 986 31.49 -2.28 29.43
C LYS A 986 32.86 -1.58 29.27
N PRO A 987 34.01 -2.29 29.21
CA PRO A 987 35.31 -1.66 28.96
C PRO A 987 35.40 -0.91 27.61
N ALA A 988 34.74 -1.44 26.56
CA ALA A 988 34.66 -0.79 25.26
C ALA A 988 33.75 0.44 25.29
N ILE A 989 32.57 0.31 25.91
CA ILE A 989 31.55 1.37 25.94
C ILE A 989 31.98 2.55 26.81
N GLU A 990 32.72 2.32 27.91
CA GLU A 990 33.13 3.39 28.83
C GLU A 990 34.50 3.99 28.49
N ARG A 991 35.42 3.17 27.98
CA ARG A 991 36.84 3.53 27.87
C ARG A 991 37.41 3.32 26.46
N LYS A 992 36.58 2.95 25.49
CA LYS A 992 36.99 2.62 24.10
C LYS A 992 38.09 1.56 24.02
N LYS A 993 38.12 0.61 24.97
CA LYS A 993 39.08 -0.50 24.98
C LYS A 993 38.59 -1.65 24.09
N PRO A 994 39.46 -2.27 23.27
CA PRO A 994 39.07 -3.43 22.48
C PRO A 994 38.56 -4.61 23.33
N VAL A 995 37.45 -5.21 22.92
CA VAL A 995 36.83 -6.39 23.54
C VAL A 995 36.57 -7.44 22.45
N ARG A 996 36.94 -8.69 22.73
CA ARG A 996 36.64 -9.85 21.86
C ARG A 996 35.89 -10.94 22.62
N LEU A 997 34.81 -11.46 22.06
CA LEU A 997 33.94 -12.45 22.68
C LEU A 997 33.65 -13.60 21.71
N ASP A 998 33.41 -14.79 22.25
CA ASP A 998 32.96 -15.99 21.52
C ASP A 998 31.74 -16.58 22.26
N LEU A 999 30.60 -16.67 21.60
CA LEU A 999 29.30 -17.00 22.20
C LEU A 999 28.45 -17.91 21.29
N PRO A 1000 27.62 -18.80 21.84
CA PRO A 1000 26.63 -19.53 21.06
C PRO A 1000 25.44 -18.63 20.67
N ILE A 1001 24.76 -18.96 19.57
CA ILE A 1001 23.50 -18.31 19.15
C ILE A 1001 22.48 -19.32 18.63
N ARG A 1002 21.19 -19.02 18.82
CA ARG A 1002 20.05 -19.81 18.33
C ARG A 1002 19.01 -18.90 17.66
N ASN A 1003 18.11 -19.48 16.86
CA ASN A 1003 17.10 -18.74 16.11
C ASN A 1003 16.16 -17.91 17.01
N VAL A 1004 15.97 -18.31 18.27
CA VAL A 1004 15.23 -17.55 19.28
C VAL A 1004 15.92 -16.25 19.71
N ASN A 1005 17.24 -16.12 19.48
CA ASN A 1005 18.00 -14.90 19.75
C ASN A 1005 17.80 -13.92 18.59
N ARG A 1006 16.78 -13.07 18.73
CA ARG A 1006 16.39 -12.05 17.76
C ARG A 1006 17.06 -10.72 18.06
N THR A 1007 17.32 -9.92 17.03
CA THR A 1007 17.72 -8.51 17.17
C THR A 1007 19.03 -8.31 17.94
N VAL A 1008 19.97 -9.25 17.77
CA VAL A 1008 21.23 -9.27 18.50
C VAL A 1008 22.15 -8.12 18.07
N GLY A 1009 22.70 -7.39 19.03
CA GLY A 1009 23.61 -6.26 18.86
C GLY A 1009 22.93 -4.89 18.83
N THR A 1010 21.59 -4.83 18.82
CA THR A 1010 20.84 -3.59 18.70
C THR A 1010 20.78 -2.76 19.98
N ILE A 1011 20.56 -3.36 21.17
CA ILE A 1011 20.56 -2.59 22.44
C ILE A 1011 21.99 -2.12 22.73
N LEU A 1012 22.99 -2.97 22.47
CA LEU A 1012 24.39 -2.57 22.54
C LEU A 1012 24.68 -1.34 21.67
N SER A 1013 24.14 -1.33 20.45
CA SER A 1013 24.31 -0.21 19.51
C SER A 1013 23.57 1.05 19.96
N SER A 1014 22.39 0.90 20.58
CA SER A 1014 21.66 2.01 21.23
C SER A 1014 22.51 2.67 22.31
N GLU A 1015 23.14 1.90 23.20
CA GLU A 1015 24.00 2.44 24.26
C GLU A 1015 25.24 3.17 23.72
N ILE A 1016 25.80 2.67 22.61
CA ILE A 1016 26.90 3.35 21.91
C ILE A 1016 26.42 4.66 21.30
N ALA A 1017 25.28 4.66 20.61
CA ALA A 1017 24.74 5.84 19.94
C ALA A 1017 24.33 6.94 20.93
N LYS A 1018 23.74 6.59 22.09
CA LYS A 1018 23.43 7.56 23.16
C LYS A 1018 24.67 8.32 23.65
N ARG A 1019 25.84 7.67 23.67
CA ARG A 1019 27.10 8.25 24.17
C ARG A 1019 27.94 8.93 23.09
N TYR A 1020 28.01 8.32 21.92
CA TYR A 1020 28.96 8.67 20.86
C TYR A 1020 28.31 9.05 19.53
N ARG A 1021 26.96 9.11 19.48
CA ARG A 1021 26.20 9.47 18.28
C ARG A 1021 26.60 8.60 17.09
N LEU A 1022 26.53 9.12 15.86
CA LEU A 1022 26.95 8.41 14.64
C LEU A 1022 28.47 8.19 14.52
N GLU A 1023 29.29 8.91 15.29
CA GLU A 1023 30.74 8.69 15.30
C GLU A 1023 31.09 7.31 15.88
N GLY A 1024 30.30 6.85 16.85
CA GLY A 1024 30.43 5.53 17.46
C GLY A 1024 31.78 5.27 18.11
N LEU A 1025 32.24 4.03 18.03
CA LEU A 1025 33.54 3.60 18.53
C LEU A 1025 34.57 3.51 17.37
N PRO A 1026 35.87 3.53 17.67
CA PRO A 1026 36.89 3.16 16.70
C PRO A 1026 36.59 1.79 16.05
N PRO A 1027 36.99 1.56 14.79
CA PRO A 1027 36.73 0.28 14.09
C PRO A 1027 37.19 -0.93 14.90
N ASP A 1028 36.38 -2.00 14.87
CA ASP A 1028 36.67 -3.29 15.54
C ASP A 1028 36.95 -3.19 17.06
N THR A 1029 36.47 -2.14 17.74
CA THR A 1029 36.59 -2.01 19.20
C THR A 1029 35.82 -3.12 19.91
N ILE A 1030 34.66 -3.52 19.40
CA ILE A 1030 33.92 -4.69 19.90
C ILE A 1030 33.86 -5.70 18.77
N HIS A 1031 34.39 -6.91 18.99
CA HIS A 1031 34.31 -8.02 18.04
C HIS A 1031 33.70 -9.24 18.73
N ILE A 1032 32.50 -9.63 18.30
CA ILE A 1032 31.77 -10.75 18.88
C ILE A 1032 31.63 -11.83 17.81
N LYS A 1033 32.21 -12.99 18.07
CA LYS A 1033 32.01 -14.19 17.28
C LYS A 1033 30.85 -14.99 17.86
N PHE A 1034 29.92 -15.39 16.99
CA PHE A 1034 28.81 -16.27 17.28
C PHE A 1034 28.94 -17.59 16.53
N THR A 1035 28.49 -18.68 17.16
CA THR A 1035 28.39 -20.01 16.53
C THR A 1035 26.95 -20.53 16.65
N GLY A 1036 26.31 -20.86 15.53
CA GLY A 1036 24.93 -21.37 15.48
C GLY A 1036 24.06 -20.67 14.44
N SER A 1037 22.73 -20.71 14.62
CA SER A 1037 21.77 -20.07 13.71
C SER A 1037 21.21 -18.81 14.35
N ALA A 1038 21.39 -17.64 13.75
CA ALA A 1038 20.85 -16.39 14.29
C ALA A 1038 19.36 -16.23 13.97
N GLY A 1039 18.62 -15.65 14.92
CA GLY A 1039 17.23 -15.26 14.70
C GLY A 1039 17.07 -14.09 13.74
N GLN A 1040 15.83 -13.67 13.56
CA GLN A 1040 15.48 -12.49 12.79
C GLN A 1040 16.22 -11.24 13.28
N SER A 1041 16.54 -10.33 12.36
CA SER A 1041 17.12 -9.01 12.65
C SER A 1041 18.51 -9.05 13.31
N PHE A 1042 19.32 -10.07 13.06
CA PHE A 1042 20.71 -10.13 13.55
C PHE A 1042 21.52 -8.92 13.07
N GLY A 1043 22.10 -8.15 14.00
CA GLY A 1043 22.85 -6.94 13.69
C GLY A 1043 22.00 -5.77 13.20
N ALA A 1044 20.71 -5.72 13.53
CA ALA A 1044 19.87 -4.57 13.20
C ALA A 1044 20.39 -3.29 13.88
N PHE A 1045 20.46 -2.18 13.13
CA PHE A 1045 20.94 -0.88 13.59
C PHE A 1045 22.34 -0.91 14.23
N LEU A 1046 23.21 -1.81 13.75
CA LEU A 1046 24.54 -2.02 14.34
C LEU A 1046 25.43 -0.78 14.22
N ALA A 1047 25.90 -0.28 15.36
CA ALA A 1047 26.69 0.94 15.45
C ALA A 1047 28.14 0.75 14.97
N ARG A 1048 28.74 1.85 14.52
CA ARG A 1048 30.16 1.92 14.15
C ARG A 1048 31.08 1.48 15.30
N GLY A 1049 32.06 0.65 14.95
CA GLY A 1049 33.04 0.07 15.86
C GLY A 1049 32.63 -1.27 16.48
N VAL A 1050 31.45 -1.79 16.14
CA VAL A 1050 30.99 -3.14 16.48
C VAL A 1050 31.11 -4.05 15.26
N THR A 1051 31.72 -5.21 15.46
CA THR A 1051 31.90 -6.28 14.48
C THR A 1051 31.22 -7.54 14.99
N LEU A 1052 30.22 -8.03 14.24
CA LEU A 1052 29.55 -9.29 14.50
C LEU A 1052 30.02 -10.32 13.47
N GLU A 1053 30.57 -11.43 13.94
CA GLU A 1053 31.00 -12.55 13.12
C GLU A 1053 30.13 -13.77 13.45
N LEU A 1054 29.62 -14.47 12.44
CA LEU A 1054 28.73 -15.61 12.62
C LEU A 1054 29.24 -16.81 11.81
N GLU A 1055 29.70 -17.83 12.53
CA GLU A 1055 29.96 -19.17 11.98
C GLU A 1055 28.65 -19.97 12.04
N GLY A 1056 27.93 -20.04 10.93
CA GLY A 1056 26.56 -20.56 10.89
C GLY A 1056 25.70 -19.95 9.79
N GLU A 1057 24.47 -19.58 10.14
CA GLU A 1057 23.48 -19.02 9.22
C GLU A 1057 22.57 -18.00 9.92
N SER A 1058 21.91 -17.13 9.17
CA SER A 1058 20.95 -16.16 9.71
C SER A 1058 19.59 -16.27 9.02
N ASN A 1059 18.54 -16.01 9.80
CA ASN A 1059 17.21 -15.75 9.26
C ASN A 1059 17.13 -14.36 8.59
N ASP A 1060 15.92 -13.87 8.35
CA ASP A 1060 15.63 -12.63 7.62
C ASP A 1060 16.10 -11.37 8.37
N TYR A 1061 16.15 -10.26 7.64
CA TYR A 1061 16.43 -8.91 8.16
C TYR A 1061 17.84 -8.72 8.75
N LEU A 1062 18.80 -9.57 8.42
CA LEU A 1062 20.19 -9.39 8.85
C LEU A 1062 20.69 -7.99 8.45
N GLY A 1063 21.29 -7.26 9.39
CA GLY A 1063 21.84 -5.93 9.15
C GLY A 1063 20.79 -4.88 8.76
N LYS A 1064 19.51 -5.10 9.09
CA LYS A 1064 18.43 -4.12 8.90
C LYS A 1064 18.81 -2.76 9.50
N GLY A 1065 18.76 -1.70 8.69
CA GLY A 1065 19.14 -0.35 9.12
C GLY A 1065 20.58 -0.22 9.61
N LEU A 1066 21.54 -0.98 9.06
CA LEU A 1066 22.96 -0.93 9.46
C LEU A 1066 23.50 0.51 9.59
N CYS A 1067 24.24 0.78 10.67
CA CYS A 1067 24.70 2.13 11.06
C CYS A 1067 26.22 2.17 11.33
N GLY A 1068 27.00 1.65 10.39
CA GLY A 1068 28.46 1.69 10.39
C GLY A 1068 29.15 0.48 11.02
N GLY A 1069 28.41 -0.47 11.57
CA GLY A 1069 28.94 -1.74 12.05
C GLY A 1069 29.41 -2.67 10.92
N LYS A 1070 30.12 -3.73 11.29
CA LYS A 1070 30.62 -4.77 10.39
C LYS A 1070 29.93 -6.12 10.68
N ILE A 1071 29.42 -6.80 9.65
CA ILE A 1071 28.80 -8.13 9.80
C ILE A 1071 29.48 -9.13 8.87
N ILE A 1072 29.92 -10.25 9.43
CA ILE A 1072 30.60 -11.33 8.72
C ILE A 1072 29.80 -12.62 8.97
N VAL A 1073 29.40 -13.33 7.91
CA VAL A 1073 28.70 -14.62 8.02
C VAL A 1073 29.36 -15.63 7.10
N TYR A 1074 29.66 -16.82 7.61
CA TYR A 1074 30.22 -17.93 6.86
C TYR A 1074 29.73 -19.28 7.41
N PRO A 1075 29.67 -20.33 6.57
CA PRO A 1075 29.18 -21.64 7.00
C PRO A 1075 30.08 -22.27 8.07
N PRO A 1076 29.54 -23.15 8.94
CA PRO A 1076 30.34 -23.87 9.91
C PRO A 1076 31.44 -24.70 9.26
N LYS A 1077 32.59 -24.81 9.94
CA LYS A 1077 33.65 -25.73 9.52
C LYS A 1077 33.14 -27.17 9.42
N GLY A 1078 33.53 -27.87 8.35
CA GLY A 1078 33.09 -29.25 8.11
C GLY A 1078 31.72 -29.38 7.43
N SER A 1079 31.12 -28.27 6.97
CA SER A 1079 29.95 -28.31 6.09
C SER A 1079 30.25 -29.10 4.81
N THR A 1080 29.34 -30.00 4.43
CA THR A 1080 29.48 -30.85 3.23
C THR A 1080 28.79 -30.27 1.99
N PHE A 1081 27.93 -29.27 2.18
CA PHE A 1081 27.26 -28.55 1.10
C PHE A 1081 28.15 -27.45 0.49
N VAL A 1082 27.87 -27.07 -0.75
CA VAL A 1082 28.58 -26.01 -1.48
C VAL A 1082 28.03 -24.64 -1.04
N PRO A 1083 28.80 -23.81 -0.32
CA PRO A 1083 28.28 -22.55 0.22
C PRO A 1083 27.80 -21.58 -0.86
N GLU A 1084 28.49 -21.53 -2.01
CA GLU A 1084 28.18 -20.63 -3.14
C GLU A 1084 26.77 -20.85 -3.71
N GLU A 1085 26.17 -22.03 -3.49
CA GLU A 1085 24.86 -22.43 -4.00
C GLU A 1085 23.81 -22.56 -2.89
N THR A 1086 24.21 -22.34 -1.63
CA THR A 1086 23.39 -22.60 -0.45
C THR A 1086 22.94 -21.30 0.18
N ILE A 1087 21.71 -21.25 0.67
CA ILE A 1087 21.21 -20.08 1.39
C ILE A 1087 21.87 -19.96 2.76
N LEU A 1088 22.47 -18.81 3.03
CA LEU A 1088 23.17 -18.49 4.27
C LEU A 1088 22.40 -17.45 5.10
N ILE A 1089 21.80 -16.46 4.44
CA ILE A 1089 21.08 -15.36 5.08
C ILE A 1089 19.70 -15.19 4.45
N GLY A 1090 18.73 -14.73 5.25
CA GLY A 1090 17.33 -14.61 4.83
C GLY A 1090 17.00 -13.43 3.94
N ASN A 1091 15.70 -13.27 3.74
CA ASN A 1091 15.07 -12.24 2.94
C ASN A 1091 15.31 -10.85 3.54
N THR A 1092 15.24 -9.81 2.71
CA THR A 1092 15.25 -8.40 3.16
C THR A 1092 16.47 -8.05 4.03
N SER A 1093 17.58 -8.75 3.82
CA SER A 1093 18.85 -8.44 4.48
C SER A 1093 19.36 -7.07 4.00
N LEU A 1094 19.91 -6.27 4.92
CA LEU A 1094 20.39 -4.89 4.72
C LEU A 1094 19.28 -3.87 4.36
N TYR A 1095 18.04 -4.16 4.74
CA TYR A 1095 16.93 -3.25 4.47
C TYR A 1095 17.16 -1.86 5.04
N GLY A 1096 17.18 -0.86 4.14
CA GLY A 1096 17.30 0.54 4.52
C GLY A 1096 18.67 0.93 5.06
N ALA A 1097 19.70 0.09 4.94
CA ALA A 1097 21.00 0.30 5.58
C ALA A 1097 21.64 1.65 5.23
N THR A 1098 22.31 2.32 6.18
CA THR A 1098 22.91 3.65 6.02
C THR A 1098 24.36 3.69 6.54
N GLN A 1099 25.20 2.85 5.91
CA GLN A 1099 26.65 2.64 6.10
C GLN A 1099 27.02 1.43 6.96
N GLY A 1100 28.23 0.90 6.73
CA GLY A 1100 28.77 -0.33 7.34
C GLY A 1100 29.30 -1.30 6.28
N GLU A 1101 29.94 -2.38 6.72
CA GLU A 1101 30.58 -3.38 5.84
C GLU A 1101 30.03 -4.78 6.12
N CYS A 1102 29.78 -5.55 5.07
CA CYS A 1102 29.12 -6.86 5.16
C CYS A 1102 29.77 -7.88 4.23
N TYR A 1103 30.08 -9.07 4.77
CA TYR A 1103 30.77 -10.14 4.04
C TYR A 1103 30.08 -11.47 4.29
N PHE A 1104 29.49 -12.06 3.25
CA PHE A 1104 28.60 -13.22 3.38
C PHE A 1104 29.04 -14.36 2.45
N TYR A 1105 29.58 -15.44 3.03
CA TYR A 1105 30.01 -16.61 2.27
C TYR A 1105 28.85 -17.57 2.00
N GLY A 1106 27.99 -17.19 1.06
CA GLY A 1106 26.87 -17.98 0.56
C GLY A 1106 25.82 -17.12 -0.13
N THR A 1107 24.60 -17.63 -0.28
CA THR A 1107 23.51 -16.91 -0.97
C THR A 1107 22.51 -16.27 -0.01
N ALA A 1108 21.91 -15.15 -0.44
CA ALA A 1108 20.86 -14.45 0.28
C ALA A 1108 19.46 -14.82 -0.21
N GLY A 1109 18.47 -14.47 0.62
CA GLY A 1109 17.06 -14.54 0.30
C GLY A 1109 16.59 -13.58 -0.81
N GLU A 1110 15.28 -13.35 -0.87
CA GLU A 1110 14.65 -12.33 -1.71
C GLU A 1110 14.98 -10.93 -1.19
N ARG A 1111 14.95 -9.91 -2.07
CA ARG A 1111 15.06 -8.49 -1.68
C ARG A 1111 16.35 -8.15 -0.90
N PHE A 1112 17.45 -8.82 -1.23
CA PHE A 1112 18.76 -8.49 -0.67
C PHE A 1112 19.13 -7.04 -0.98
N ALA A 1113 19.59 -6.29 0.03
CA ALA A 1113 19.95 -4.88 -0.06
C ALA A 1113 18.82 -3.96 -0.56
N VAL A 1114 17.55 -4.34 -0.31
CA VAL A 1114 16.41 -3.48 -0.60
C VAL A 1114 16.54 -2.15 0.17
N ARG A 1115 16.34 -1.03 -0.52
CA ARG A 1115 16.52 0.32 0.03
C ARG A 1115 17.91 0.59 0.64
N ASN A 1116 18.95 -0.16 0.28
CA ASN A 1116 20.31 0.12 0.75
C ASN A 1116 20.69 1.56 0.34
N SER A 1117 21.16 2.32 1.32
CA SER A 1117 21.45 3.76 1.20
C SER A 1117 22.89 4.09 1.61
N GLY A 1118 23.76 3.08 1.77
CA GLY A 1118 25.17 3.34 2.07
C GLY A 1118 26.04 2.16 2.49
N ALA A 1119 25.47 0.98 2.74
CA ALA A 1119 26.26 -0.18 3.16
C ALA A 1119 27.06 -0.79 2.00
N TRP A 1120 28.22 -1.33 2.33
CA TRP A 1120 29.07 -2.08 1.42
C TRP A 1120 28.92 -3.57 1.70
N ALA A 1121 28.56 -4.36 0.69
CA ALA A 1121 28.28 -5.78 0.87
C ALA A 1121 28.92 -6.64 -0.22
N VAL A 1122 29.46 -7.80 0.17
CA VAL A 1122 29.86 -8.88 -0.73
C VAL A 1122 29.09 -10.15 -0.36
N ILE A 1123 28.42 -10.74 -1.36
CA ILE A 1123 27.59 -11.93 -1.26
C ILE A 1123 27.86 -12.85 -2.46
N GLU A 1124 27.58 -14.15 -2.37
CA GLU A 1124 27.84 -15.10 -3.46
C GLU A 1124 26.61 -15.47 -4.29
N GLY A 1125 25.44 -14.96 -3.93
CA GLY A 1125 24.21 -15.05 -4.73
C GLY A 1125 23.02 -14.41 -4.03
N THR A 1126 21.94 -14.15 -4.77
CA THR A 1126 20.73 -13.53 -4.23
C THR A 1126 19.48 -14.03 -4.93
N GLY A 1127 18.33 -13.98 -4.24
CA GLY A 1127 17.00 -14.15 -4.83
C GLY A 1127 16.58 -13.04 -5.79
N ASP A 1128 15.30 -13.03 -6.12
CA ASP A 1128 14.65 -11.97 -6.89
C ASP A 1128 14.70 -10.64 -6.11
N HIS A 1129 14.56 -9.52 -6.84
CA HIS A 1129 14.52 -8.16 -6.30
C HIS A 1129 15.80 -7.73 -5.56
N GLY A 1130 16.96 -8.29 -5.90
CA GLY A 1130 18.25 -7.82 -5.36
C GLY A 1130 18.50 -6.34 -5.70
N CYS A 1131 18.96 -5.55 -4.73
CA CYS A 1131 19.21 -4.10 -4.84
C CYS A 1131 17.97 -3.25 -5.20
N GLU A 1132 16.76 -3.75 -4.93
CA GLU A 1132 15.52 -3.01 -5.19
C GLU A 1132 15.48 -1.70 -4.39
N TYR A 1133 15.10 -0.59 -5.05
CA TYR A 1133 15.14 0.77 -4.51
C TYR A 1133 16.48 1.22 -3.88
N MET A 1134 17.62 0.60 -4.20
CA MET A 1134 18.90 1.04 -3.66
C MET A 1134 19.20 2.50 -4.08
N THR A 1135 19.62 3.33 -3.10
CA THR A 1135 19.93 4.76 -3.29
C THR A 1135 21.38 5.11 -2.99
N GLY A 1136 22.16 4.18 -2.44
CA GLY A 1136 23.58 4.39 -2.12
C GLY A 1136 24.25 3.11 -1.63
N GLY A 1137 25.58 3.15 -1.51
CA GLY A 1137 26.40 2.00 -1.13
C GLY A 1137 26.98 1.24 -2.32
N VAL A 1138 27.65 0.12 -2.02
CA VAL A 1138 28.27 -0.75 -3.04
C VAL A 1138 27.93 -2.20 -2.76
N VAL A 1139 27.39 -2.91 -3.74
CA VAL A 1139 27.05 -4.34 -3.61
C VAL A 1139 27.83 -5.16 -4.64
N VAL A 1140 28.53 -6.20 -4.19
CA VAL A 1140 29.22 -7.16 -5.07
C VAL A 1140 28.57 -8.53 -4.91
N VAL A 1141 28.11 -9.11 -6.03
CA VAL A 1141 27.51 -10.44 -6.10
C VAL A 1141 28.46 -11.36 -6.89
N LEU A 1142 29.05 -12.35 -6.21
CA LEU A 1142 30.02 -13.30 -6.77
C LEU A 1142 29.38 -14.55 -7.39
N GLY A 1143 28.09 -14.51 -7.68
CA GLY A 1143 27.35 -15.61 -8.30
C GLY A 1143 25.97 -15.21 -8.80
N ARG A 1144 25.03 -16.15 -8.75
CA ARG A 1144 23.73 -16.02 -9.44
C ARG A 1144 22.80 -15.02 -8.74
N THR A 1145 22.09 -14.22 -9.52
CA THR A 1145 20.99 -13.36 -9.07
C THR A 1145 19.64 -13.93 -9.49
N GLY A 1146 18.58 -13.59 -8.76
CA GLY A 1146 17.19 -13.74 -9.19
C GLY A 1146 16.77 -12.65 -10.20
N ARG A 1147 15.48 -12.67 -10.53
CA ARG A 1147 14.80 -11.74 -11.45
C ARG A 1147 14.62 -10.36 -10.84
N ASN A 1148 14.31 -9.37 -11.68
CA ASN A 1148 14.00 -8.01 -11.28
C ASN A 1148 15.09 -7.31 -10.46
N PHE A 1149 16.35 -7.70 -10.67
CA PHE A 1149 17.49 -7.08 -9.99
C PHE A 1149 17.54 -5.58 -10.33
N ALA A 1150 17.87 -4.74 -9.34
CA ALA A 1150 17.97 -3.29 -9.43
C ALA A 1150 16.68 -2.52 -9.80
N ALA A 1151 15.50 -3.14 -9.63
CA ALA A 1151 14.23 -2.43 -9.83
C ALA A 1151 14.11 -1.21 -8.90
N GLY A 1152 13.87 -0.03 -9.49
CA GLY A 1152 13.81 1.24 -8.74
C GLY A 1152 15.15 1.72 -8.15
N MET A 1153 16.28 1.08 -8.49
CA MET A 1153 17.60 1.50 -8.02
C MET A 1153 17.94 2.87 -8.62
N SER A 1154 18.07 3.88 -7.75
CA SER A 1154 18.28 5.28 -8.13
C SER A 1154 19.61 5.86 -7.67
N GLY A 1155 20.42 5.10 -6.92
CA GLY A 1155 21.77 5.49 -6.53
C GLY A 1155 22.59 4.33 -5.96
N GLY A 1156 23.91 4.54 -5.87
CA GLY A 1156 24.88 3.50 -5.52
C GLY A 1156 25.36 2.70 -6.74
N ILE A 1157 26.22 1.70 -6.50
CA ILE A 1157 26.82 0.85 -7.55
C ILE A 1157 26.67 -0.62 -7.16
N ALA A 1158 26.35 -1.48 -8.13
CA ALA A 1158 26.42 -2.92 -7.95
C ALA A 1158 27.34 -3.57 -9.00
N PHE A 1159 28.03 -4.62 -8.61
CA PHE A 1159 28.85 -5.47 -9.48
C PHE A 1159 28.35 -6.90 -9.40
N VAL A 1160 28.09 -7.53 -10.54
CA VAL A 1160 27.62 -8.92 -10.61
C VAL A 1160 28.56 -9.74 -11.48
N LEU A 1161 29.02 -10.87 -10.96
CA LEU A 1161 29.78 -11.86 -11.72
C LEU A 1161 28.83 -12.66 -12.63
N ASN A 1162 28.79 -12.33 -13.92
CA ASN A 1162 27.89 -12.94 -14.90
C ASN A 1162 28.52 -14.18 -15.56
N ASP A 1163 28.81 -15.22 -14.76
CA ASP A 1163 29.45 -16.45 -15.24
C ASP A 1163 28.58 -17.24 -16.24
N ASP A 1164 27.24 -17.16 -16.13
CA ASP A 1164 26.28 -17.89 -17.00
C ASP A 1164 25.85 -17.10 -18.25
N GLY A 1165 26.28 -15.84 -18.38
CA GLY A 1165 25.91 -14.96 -19.49
C GLY A 1165 24.45 -14.49 -19.50
N LYS A 1166 23.66 -14.75 -18.45
CA LYS A 1166 22.20 -14.51 -18.43
C LYS A 1166 21.76 -13.33 -17.56
N PHE A 1167 22.68 -12.63 -16.90
CA PHE A 1167 22.32 -11.55 -15.96
C PHE A 1167 21.45 -10.44 -16.58
N GLU A 1168 21.73 -10.02 -17.82
CA GLU A 1168 20.98 -8.95 -18.48
C GLU A 1168 19.47 -9.23 -18.53
N SER A 1169 19.09 -10.48 -18.79
CA SER A 1169 17.69 -10.92 -18.82
C SER A 1169 16.99 -10.94 -17.45
N ARG A 1170 17.74 -10.81 -16.36
CA ARG A 1170 17.26 -10.79 -14.97
C ARG A 1170 17.29 -9.39 -14.35
N CYS A 1171 17.90 -8.42 -15.03
CA CYS A 1171 18.02 -7.04 -14.56
C CYS A 1171 16.82 -6.21 -15.01
N ASN A 1172 16.28 -5.38 -14.11
CA ASN A 1172 15.26 -4.40 -14.46
C ASN A 1172 15.91 -3.15 -15.03
N MET A 1173 15.76 -2.93 -16.33
CA MET A 1173 16.39 -1.82 -17.06
C MET A 1173 15.63 -0.49 -16.93
N GLY A 1174 14.64 -0.38 -16.03
CA GLY A 1174 13.79 0.80 -15.93
C GLY A 1174 14.49 2.07 -15.44
N MET A 1175 15.55 1.95 -14.64
CA MET A 1175 16.28 3.10 -14.06
C MET A 1175 17.82 2.95 -14.09
N VAL A 1176 18.33 1.84 -14.62
CA VAL A 1176 19.76 1.51 -14.60
C VAL A 1176 20.26 1.14 -15.99
N GLU A 1177 21.56 1.26 -16.19
CA GLU A 1177 22.28 0.75 -17.35
C GLU A 1177 23.35 -0.25 -16.92
N LEU A 1178 23.72 -1.15 -17.85
CA LEU A 1178 24.76 -2.15 -17.65
C LEU A 1178 26.06 -1.69 -18.31
N GLU A 1179 27.11 -1.57 -17.53
CA GLU A 1179 28.44 -1.14 -17.96
C GLU A 1179 29.48 -2.24 -17.77
N LYS A 1180 30.58 -2.17 -18.52
CA LYS A 1180 31.77 -2.99 -18.29
C LYS A 1180 32.65 -2.37 -17.20
N VAL A 1181 33.35 -3.20 -16.43
CA VAL A 1181 34.32 -2.74 -15.42
C VAL A 1181 35.65 -2.36 -16.09
N VAL A 1182 35.72 -1.15 -16.65
CA VAL A 1182 36.89 -0.68 -17.42
C VAL A 1182 37.72 0.38 -16.72
N THR A 1183 37.13 1.18 -15.83
CA THR A 1183 37.82 2.26 -15.14
C THR A 1183 38.73 1.72 -14.03
N ASP A 1184 39.90 2.33 -13.83
CA ASP A 1184 40.82 1.87 -12.77
C ASP A 1184 40.25 2.09 -11.36
N GLU A 1185 39.34 3.06 -11.20
CA GLU A 1185 38.59 3.26 -9.95
C GLU A 1185 37.68 2.07 -9.64
N ASP A 1186 36.85 1.66 -10.61
CA ASP A 1186 35.96 0.50 -10.46
C ASP A 1186 36.75 -0.79 -10.21
N LYS A 1187 37.85 -1.00 -10.96
CA LYS A 1187 38.74 -2.17 -10.78
C LYS A 1187 39.32 -2.26 -9.37
N ARG A 1188 39.85 -1.13 -8.85
CA ARG A 1188 40.41 -1.08 -7.49
C ARG A 1188 39.34 -1.29 -6.43
N LEU A 1189 38.17 -0.68 -6.59
CA LEU A 1189 37.05 -0.84 -5.66
C LEU A 1189 36.59 -2.30 -5.59
N LEU A 1190 36.32 -2.90 -6.75
CA LEU A 1190 35.87 -4.29 -6.84
C LEU A 1190 36.91 -5.24 -6.25
N ARG A 1191 38.18 -5.08 -6.61
CA ARG A 1191 39.27 -5.92 -6.08
C ARG A 1191 39.37 -5.81 -4.56
N ARG A 1192 39.37 -4.60 -4.01
CA ARG A 1192 39.42 -4.35 -2.56
C ARG A 1192 38.28 -5.06 -1.82
N MET A 1193 37.06 -4.98 -2.35
CA MET A 1193 35.90 -5.61 -1.71
C MET A 1193 36.02 -7.14 -1.71
N ILE A 1194 36.50 -7.73 -2.81
CA ILE A 1194 36.68 -9.19 -2.93
C ILE A 1194 37.85 -9.67 -2.05
N GLU A 1195 38.94 -8.90 -1.97
CA GLU A 1195 40.06 -9.18 -1.05
C GLU A 1195 39.59 -9.16 0.40
N ALA A 1196 38.82 -8.15 0.81
CA ALA A 1196 38.26 -8.08 2.16
C ALA A 1196 37.28 -9.24 2.43
N HIS A 1197 36.47 -9.62 1.44
CA HIS A 1197 35.58 -10.76 1.56
C HIS A 1197 36.36 -12.05 1.81
N HIS A 1198 37.40 -12.34 1.00
CA HIS A 1198 38.25 -13.51 1.20
C HIS A 1198 38.96 -13.49 2.56
N GLN A 1199 39.49 -12.33 2.99
CA GLN A 1199 40.15 -12.18 4.29
C GLN A 1199 39.22 -12.47 5.47
N HIS A 1200 37.95 -12.05 5.39
CA HIS A 1200 37.00 -12.21 6.49
C HIS A 1200 36.28 -13.55 6.49
N THR A 1201 36.06 -14.19 5.34
CA THR A 1201 35.23 -15.40 5.25
C THR A 1201 35.99 -16.65 4.82
N GLY A 1202 37.21 -16.50 4.27
CA GLY A 1202 37.92 -17.60 3.64
C GLY A 1202 37.28 -18.10 2.35
N SER A 1203 36.37 -17.33 1.73
CA SER A 1203 35.62 -17.74 0.52
C SER A 1203 36.52 -18.30 -0.58
N HIS A 1204 36.18 -19.50 -1.04
CA HIS A 1204 36.84 -20.16 -2.18
C HIS A 1204 36.54 -19.42 -3.50
N LYS A 1205 35.29 -19.02 -3.74
CA LYS A 1205 34.91 -18.26 -4.94
C LYS A 1205 35.64 -16.92 -5.02
N ALA A 1206 35.77 -16.20 -3.91
CA ALA A 1206 36.54 -14.95 -3.85
C ALA A 1206 38.01 -15.20 -4.19
N LYS A 1207 38.61 -16.25 -3.61
CA LYS A 1207 39.98 -16.65 -3.91
C LYS A 1207 40.17 -16.96 -5.40
N LEU A 1208 39.28 -17.73 -6.00
CA LEU A 1208 39.31 -18.05 -7.43
C LEU A 1208 39.28 -16.79 -8.30
N VAL A 1209 38.41 -15.83 -7.97
CA VAL A 1209 38.32 -14.55 -8.70
C VAL A 1209 39.63 -13.76 -8.57
N LEU A 1210 40.25 -13.72 -7.39
CA LEU A 1210 41.50 -13.00 -7.16
C LEU A 1210 42.70 -13.66 -7.85
N ASP A 1211 42.79 -14.99 -7.78
CA ASP A 1211 43.87 -15.77 -8.40
C ASP A 1211 43.78 -15.73 -9.95
N SER A 1212 42.58 -15.56 -10.51
CA SER A 1212 42.31 -15.47 -11.95
C SER A 1212 41.78 -14.10 -12.40
N TRP A 1213 42.24 -13.01 -11.76
CA TRP A 1213 41.66 -11.67 -11.90
C TRP A 1213 41.48 -11.20 -13.36
N GLU A 1214 42.52 -11.30 -14.18
CA GLU A 1214 42.47 -10.83 -15.59
C GLU A 1214 41.46 -11.60 -16.43
N ALA A 1215 41.22 -12.88 -16.13
CA ALA A 1215 40.24 -13.71 -16.84
C ALA A 1215 38.81 -13.52 -16.32
N MET A 1216 38.66 -13.18 -15.03
CA MET A 1216 37.36 -13.04 -14.37
C MET A 1216 36.81 -11.61 -14.48
N LEU A 1217 37.66 -10.59 -14.52
CA LEU A 1217 37.26 -9.18 -14.61
C LEU A 1217 36.31 -8.88 -15.78
N PRO A 1218 36.52 -9.38 -17.01
CA PRO A 1218 35.60 -9.13 -18.13
C PRO A 1218 34.19 -9.73 -17.95
N LYS A 1219 34.02 -10.66 -17.01
CA LYS A 1219 32.71 -11.28 -16.70
C LYS A 1219 31.89 -10.48 -15.70
N PHE A 1220 32.49 -9.49 -15.04
CA PHE A 1220 31.74 -8.60 -14.16
C PHE A 1220 30.95 -7.58 -14.97
N VAL A 1221 29.68 -7.44 -14.60
CA VAL A 1221 28.79 -6.39 -15.08
C VAL A 1221 28.63 -5.36 -13.96
N LYS A 1222 28.85 -4.09 -14.28
CA LYS A 1222 28.56 -2.96 -13.41
C LYS A 1222 27.14 -2.48 -13.69
N ILE A 1223 26.36 -2.29 -12.63
CA ILE A 1223 25.00 -1.76 -12.71
C ILE A 1223 25.07 -0.31 -12.22
N MET A 1224 24.71 0.62 -13.10
CA MET A 1224 24.83 2.05 -12.87
C MET A 1224 23.47 2.74 -13.01
N PRO A 1225 22.94 3.42 -11.97
CA PRO A 1225 21.70 4.17 -12.10
C PRO A 1225 21.90 5.42 -12.96
N ILE A 1226 20.96 5.68 -13.86
CA ILE A 1226 21.06 6.74 -14.89
C ILE A 1226 21.13 8.13 -14.25
N ASP A 1227 20.19 8.43 -13.34
CA ASP A 1227 20.16 9.73 -12.66
C ASP A 1227 21.37 9.93 -11.73
N TYR A 1228 21.84 8.87 -11.07
CA TYR A 1228 23.02 8.92 -10.23
C TYR A 1228 24.28 9.24 -11.05
N LYS A 1229 24.44 8.59 -12.21
CA LYS A 1229 25.53 8.88 -13.14
C LYS A 1229 25.51 10.33 -13.62
N ARG A 1230 24.32 10.86 -13.96
CA ARG A 1230 24.16 12.27 -14.32
C ARG A 1230 24.68 13.17 -13.20
N VAL A 1231 24.25 12.96 -11.96
CA VAL A 1231 24.65 13.78 -10.80
C VAL A 1231 26.16 13.67 -10.53
N LEU A 1232 26.75 12.48 -10.64
CA LEU A 1232 28.21 12.32 -10.50
C LEU A 1232 28.99 13.08 -11.57
N ALA A 1233 28.51 13.06 -12.83
CA ALA A 1233 29.13 13.79 -13.93
C ALA A 1233 29.02 15.31 -13.73
N GLU A 1234 27.86 15.81 -13.32
CA GLU A 1234 27.63 17.21 -12.99
C GLU A 1234 28.54 17.69 -11.85
N ARG A 1235 28.67 16.91 -10.77
CA ARG A 1235 29.57 17.20 -9.65
C ARG A 1235 31.03 17.22 -10.08
N LYS A 1236 31.46 16.25 -10.89
CA LYS A 1236 32.83 16.21 -11.44
C LYS A 1236 33.13 17.43 -12.30
N ALA A 1237 32.16 17.85 -13.13
CA ALA A 1237 32.29 19.05 -13.95
C ALA A 1237 32.31 20.35 -13.10
N ALA A 1238 31.48 20.44 -12.06
CA ALA A 1238 31.47 21.56 -11.13
C ALA A 1238 32.80 21.67 -10.36
N ALA A 1239 33.33 20.57 -9.83
CA ALA A 1239 34.62 20.53 -9.16
C ALA A 1239 35.77 20.92 -10.09
N ALA A 1240 35.75 20.47 -11.36
CA ALA A 1240 36.74 20.87 -12.36
C ALA A 1240 36.67 22.37 -12.69
N LYS A 1241 35.48 22.96 -12.75
CA LYS A 1241 35.30 24.42 -12.91
C LYS A 1241 35.82 25.20 -11.72
N GLU A 1242 35.51 24.76 -10.50
CA GLU A 1242 35.99 25.40 -9.27
C GLU A 1242 37.52 25.33 -9.15
N GLN A 1243 38.11 24.18 -9.48
CA GLN A 1243 39.57 24.03 -9.53
C GLN A 1243 40.17 24.94 -10.60
N ALA A 1244 39.61 24.98 -11.82
CA ALA A 1244 40.08 25.88 -12.88
C ALA A 1244 39.94 27.37 -12.51
N GLN A 1245 38.97 27.72 -11.67
CA GLN A 1245 38.78 29.07 -11.15
C GLN A 1245 39.80 29.40 -10.06
N LYS A 1246 40.08 28.47 -9.14
CA LYS A 1246 41.16 28.58 -8.15
C LYS A 1246 42.53 28.67 -8.82
N ASP A 1247 42.78 27.87 -9.86
CA ASP A 1247 44.03 27.90 -10.63
C ASP A 1247 44.20 29.24 -11.38
N LYS A 1248 43.10 29.82 -11.91
CA LYS A 1248 43.12 31.17 -12.50
C LYS A 1248 43.35 32.28 -11.48
N GLU A 1249 42.78 32.17 -10.28
CA GLU A 1249 43.01 33.12 -9.18
C GLU A 1249 44.44 33.02 -8.63
N LEU A 1250 45.03 31.82 -8.58
CA LEU A 1250 46.44 31.60 -8.25
C LEU A 1250 47.40 32.18 -9.30
N VAL A 1251 47.07 32.09 -10.59
CA VAL A 1251 47.85 32.68 -11.69
C VAL A 1251 47.67 34.20 -11.79
N ALA A 1252 46.56 34.76 -11.29
CA ALA A 1252 46.34 36.21 -11.23
C ALA A 1252 46.98 36.88 -9.99
N HIS A 1253 47.41 36.09 -9.00
CA HIS A 1253 48.04 36.56 -7.77
C HIS A 1253 49.53 36.16 -7.62
N GLY A 1254 50.08 35.44 -8.60
CA GLY A 1254 51.53 35.23 -8.78
C GLY A 1254 52.04 36.09 -9.92
#